data_AF-A0A8C7XW97-F1
#
_entry.id   AF-A0A8C7XW97-F1
#
_cell.length_a   1.000
_cell.length_b   1.000
_cell.length_c   1.000
_cell.angle_alpha   90.00
_cell.angle_beta   90.00
_cell.angle_gamma   90.00
#
_symmetry.space_group_name_H-M   'P 1'
#
loop_
_entity.id
_entity.type
_entity.pdbx_description
1 polymer ?
#
loop_
_entity_poly.entity_id
_entity_poly.type
_entity_poly.pdbx_seq_one_letter_code
_entity_poly.pdbx_strand_id
1 'polypeptide(L)'
;MGVPKFYRWISERYPCLSEVVKEHQIPEFDNLYLDMNGIIHQCSHPNDEDVHFRISEEKIFADIFHYLEVLFRIIKPRKVFFMAVDGVAPRAKMNQQRGRRFRSAKEAEDKIKKALDKGEVLPTEARFDSNCITPGTDFMARLQEQLKYFVHNKLSTDKLWHNVKVYLSGHETPGEGEHKIMEFIRSENSKPSHDPNTRHCLYGLDADLIMLGLTSHEPHFSLLREEVRFGGKKSQKRITAPEETTFHLLHLSLMREYIDYEFSWLKNFEKYMEKLSEFDREHFNEVFVDLKWFESKVGNKYLNESAGLAAEKESAGKKFNKKKTEHKEVAEDDDEEEEDDLFETEFRQYKRTYYMTKMAVDVVSDEFLAQQAKCYVEGIQWILHYYYHGVQSWSWYYPYHYAPFLSDIRNISDLKLTFELGEPFMPFQQLLAVLPAASMGLLPECYRHLMTSENSPIIEYYPVDFKTDLNGKQQEWEAVVLIPFIDEVHPFTATLQSQADKRGEGQEWSQRVDSVTPTLNCFFKPSFCSEEFLACCRKANIPVDAWHVSSDHVVKHADRSSLYFCGFPTLQHIKHKFYKKKSGVVVFQQSSRGENMMLEILPTQEGETICDNVAAQVLGKPVFVNWPHLEEARIVAVSDGETKFILDEPPGVQKVYEKPSSPPPTKVTYLSDKEQKDWVKDVQGITEFYLKRKGIVINDTDVVLYGQLLTGRKYVPQDKGALELEKQWAKQVLPFAYQAVVKDIEAFYSSLTSFKSLDELFPPATTVFMVGAPYYGAMGEVQDSQDVLKDGRIRVVFSVPHEPQMDHLIQNQHKYSVRYSPGYVLASRLGISGYLVSRFSGSIFIGRGSKRNPCGEQKSNVGLNLKFNKKNEEVPGYTKRSEKEWLYSAAVEELLAEYLDRSNSPSKNSHDDIFYEDDIWPGVEQNGAERVAEITSWLRSHPVSSISRASCDLQVLDAAIVEKIEEAVEKTKMKKSTKKVRVTVKPHLLFRPLEQLQGVVPDPDAEYRLFDRVVNIREGFTVPLGLRGTVIGIKGGESSGFIGFVRLR
;
A
#
# COMPACT_ATOMS: atom_id res chain seq x y z
N MET A 1 7.04 -5.66 5.76
CA MET A 1 8.05 -6.18 6.71
C MET A 1 7.84 -5.46 8.04
N GLY A 2 8.77 -5.53 9.00
CA GLY A 2 8.61 -4.98 10.35
C GLY A 2 7.84 -5.92 11.29
N VAL A 3 6.97 -5.35 12.14
CA VAL A 3 6.15 -6.11 13.10
C VAL A 3 5.02 -6.91 12.38
N PRO A 4 5.01 -8.26 12.47
CA PRO A 4 4.02 -9.07 11.77
C PRO A 4 2.58 -8.71 12.12
N LYS A 5 1.73 -8.58 11.10
CA LYS A 5 0.29 -8.25 11.21
C LYS A 5 -0.04 -6.91 11.90
N PHE A 6 0.96 -6.09 12.26
CA PHE A 6 0.73 -4.83 13.00
C PHE A 6 -0.18 -3.86 12.26
N TYR A 7 0.08 -3.60 10.97
CA TYR A 7 -0.79 -2.75 10.14
C TYR A 7 -2.24 -3.22 10.13
N ARG A 8 -2.48 -4.53 10.03
CA ARG A 8 -3.83 -5.08 10.05
C ARG A 8 -4.48 -4.87 11.42
N TRP A 9 -3.74 -5.21 12.48
CA TRP A 9 -4.22 -5.12 13.85
C TRP A 9 -4.56 -3.67 14.23
N ILE A 10 -3.68 -2.72 13.94
CA ILE A 10 -3.90 -1.31 14.28
C ILE A 10 -5.05 -0.69 13.49
N SER A 11 -5.16 -1.02 12.19
CA SER A 11 -6.27 -0.55 11.36
C SER A 11 -7.61 -1.18 11.76
N GLU A 12 -7.64 -2.42 12.25
CA GLU A 12 -8.85 -3.02 12.82
C GLU A 12 -9.16 -2.46 14.22
N ARG A 13 -8.15 -2.15 15.03
CA ARG A 13 -8.32 -1.56 16.37
C ARG A 13 -8.85 -0.13 16.29
N TYR A 14 -8.34 0.66 15.34
CA TYR A 14 -8.69 2.04 15.07
C TYR A 14 -9.24 2.16 13.64
N PRO A 15 -10.56 1.94 13.42
CA PRO A 15 -11.10 1.71 12.08
C PRO A 15 -11.04 2.92 11.14
N CYS A 16 -10.91 4.13 11.68
CA CYS A 16 -10.88 5.36 10.89
C CYS A 16 -9.48 5.75 10.39
N LEU A 17 -8.42 5.00 10.66
CA LEU A 17 -7.05 5.45 10.34
C LEU A 17 -6.74 5.58 8.85
N SER A 18 -7.35 4.72 8.02
CA SER A 18 -7.03 4.63 6.60
C SER A 18 -8.21 5.02 5.73
N GLU A 19 -7.95 5.80 4.68
CA GLU A 19 -8.89 6.07 3.60
C GLU A 19 -8.38 5.56 2.25
N VAL A 20 -9.29 5.26 1.33
CA VAL A 20 -8.93 4.91 -0.05
C VAL A 20 -8.63 6.20 -0.80
N VAL A 21 -7.48 6.25 -1.46
CA VAL A 21 -7.08 7.39 -2.28
C VAL A 21 -8.01 7.53 -3.48
N LYS A 22 -8.65 8.70 -3.60
CA LYS A 22 -9.36 9.14 -4.82
C LYS A 22 -8.74 10.45 -5.30
N GLU A 23 -8.55 10.63 -6.61
CA GLU A 23 -7.81 11.77 -7.18
C GLU A 23 -8.26 13.17 -6.67
N HIS A 24 -9.53 13.34 -6.32
CA HIS A 24 -10.11 14.61 -5.84
C HIS A 24 -10.16 14.75 -4.31
N GLN A 25 -9.79 13.71 -3.55
CA GLN A 25 -9.86 13.67 -2.08
C GLN A 25 -8.47 13.68 -1.41
N ILE A 26 -7.37 13.66 -2.19
CA ILE A 26 -6.02 13.63 -1.64
C ILE A 26 -5.68 15.00 -1.02
N PRO A 27 -5.28 15.08 0.27
CA PRO A 27 -4.76 16.31 0.84
C PRO A 27 -3.52 16.78 0.07
N GLU A 28 -3.32 18.08 -0.01
CA GLU A 28 -2.06 18.58 -0.55
C GLU A 28 -0.91 18.30 0.41
N PHE A 29 0.22 17.86 -0.14
CA PHE A 29 1.44 17.59 0.61
C PHE A 29 2.57 18.54 0.19
N ASP A 30 3.35 18.99 1.16
CA ASP A 30 4.55 19.78 0.90
C ASP A 30 5.72 18.87 0.52
N ASN A 31 5.86 17.75 1.24
CA ASN A 31 6.98 16.84 1.11
C ASN A 31 6.50 15.40 0.85
N LEU A 32 7.06 14.77 -0.18
CA LEU A 32 6.89 13.34 -0.47
C LEU A 32 8.22 12.60 -0.29
N TYR A 33 8.21 11.53 0.50
CA TYR A 33 9.34 10.68 0.78
C TYR A 33 9.08 9.25 0.28
N LEU A 34 10.03 8.66 -0.44
CA LEU A 34 9.93 7.30 -0.95
C LEU A 34 11.04 6.43 -0.36
N ASP A 35 10.65 5.38 0.35
CA ASP A 35 11.51 4.21 0.55
C ASP A 35 11.48 3.34 -0.72
N MET A 36 12.61 3.35 -1.44
CA MET A 36 12.71 2.76 -2.78
C MET A 36 12.81 1.24 -2.76
N ASN A 37 13.22 0.63 -1.65
CA ASN A 37 13.56 -0.79 -1.62
C ASN A 37 12.34 -1.67 -1.92
N GLY A 38 11.16 -1.30 -1.41
CA GLY A 38 9.90 -1.96 -1.75
C GLY A 38 9.58 -1.92 -3.26
N ILE A 39 9.79 -0.76 -3.90
CA ILE A 39 9.55 -0.55 -5.34
C ILE A 39 10.52 -1.41 -6.18
N ILE A 40 11.81 -1.40 -5.83
CA ILE A 40 12.84 -2.16 -6.55
C ILE A 40 12.52 -3.65 -6.53
N HIS A 41 12.12 -4.19 -5.36
CA HIS A 41 11.71 -5.59 -5.23
C HIS A 41 10.49 -5.92 -6.11
N GLN A 42 9.45 -5.08 -6.07
CA GLN A 42 8.22 -5.29 -6.84
C GLN A 42 8.43 -5.23 -8.36
N CYS A 43 9.29 -4.33 -8.84
CA CYS A 43 9.57 -4.17 -10.27
C CYS A 43 10.55 -5.24 -10.82
N SER A 44 11.39 -5.83 -9.96
CA SER A 44 12.41 -6.80 -10.41
C SER A 44 11.97 -8.26 -10.35
N HIS A 45 11.14 -8.64 -9.37
CA HIS A 45 10.66 -10.02 -9.23
C HIS A 45 9.25 -10.04 -8.62
N PRO A 46 8.22 -9.62 -9.39
CA PRO A 46 6.84 -9.57 -8.90
C PRO A 46 6.24 -10.96 -8.56
N ASN A 47 6.87 -12.05 -9.04
CA ASN A 47 6.40 -13.41 -8.81
C ASN A 47 7.53 -14.41 -8.54
N ASP A 48 8.05 -14.42 -7.30
CA ASP A 48 9.09 -15.36 -6.84
C ASP A 48 8.70 -16.85 -6.85
N GLU A 49 7.42 -17.15 -7.05
CA GLU A 49 6.92 -18.53 -7.19
C GLU A 49 7.19 -19.12 -8.57
N ASP A 50 7.37 -18.29 -9.60
CA ASP A 50 7.57 -18.75 -10.97
C ASP A 50 9.07 -18.89 -11.30
N VAL A 51 9.51 -20.15 -11.40
CA VAL A 51 10.90 -20.49 -11.76
C VAL A 51 11.27 -20.16 -13.21
N HIS A 52 10.27 -20.01 -14.09
CA HIS A 52 10.46 -19.70 -15.51
C HIS A 52 10.55 -18.20 -15.79
N PHE A 53 10.19 -17.35 -14.82
CA PHE A 53 10.17 -15.90 -15.01
C PHE A 53 11.56 -15.34 -15.31
N ARG A 54 11.66 -14.50 -16.35
CA ARG A 54 12.87 -13.76 -16.74
C ARG A 54 12.51 -12.31 -17.08
N ILE A 55 13.37 -11.39 -16.70
CA ILE A 55 13.20 -9.95 -16.95
C ILE A 55 14.60 -9.32 -17.14
N SER A 56 14.72 -8.41 -18.11
CA SER A 56 15.97 -7.69 -18.36
C SER A 56 16.09 -6.47 -17.43
N GLU A 57 17.32 -6.04 -17.14
CA GLU A 57 17.55 -4.87 -16.28
C GLU A 57 16.92 -3.60 -16.86
N GLU A 58 16.93 -3.41 -18.18
CA GLU A 58 16.31 -2.24 -18.82
C GLU A 58 14.80 -2.20 -18.57
N LYS A 59 14.16 -3.36 -18.55
CA LYS A 59 12.73 -3.48 -18.25
C LYS A 59 12.46 -3.18 -16.77
N ILE A 60 13.31 -3.69 -15.86
CA ILE A 60 13.24 -3.37 -14.43
C ILE A 60 13.32 -1.85 -14.21
N PHE A 61 14.30 -1.18 -14.81
CA PHE A 61 14.48 0.27 -14.66
C PHE A 61 13.31 1.07 -15.24
N ALA A 62 12.80 0.66 -16.42
CA ALA A 62 11.61 1.28 -17.00
C ALA A 62 10.38 1.14 -16.09
N ASP A 63 10.20 -0.02 -15.46
CA ASP A 63 9.09 -0.27 -14.54
C ASP A 63 9.23 0.54 -13.24
N ILE A 64 10.46 0.70 -12.70
CA ILE A 64 10.74 1.58 -11.56
C ILE A 64 10.41 3.04 -11.91
N PHE A 65 10.85 3.54 -13.05
CA PHE A 65 10.58 4.92 -13.49
C PHE A 65 9.08 5.19 -13.66
N HIS A 66 8.36 4.23 -14.24
CA HIS A 66 6.90 4.31 -14.38
C HIS A 66 6.21 4.36 -13.02
N TYR A 67 6.65 3.52 -12.07
CA TYR A 67 6.11 3.52 -10.71
C TYR A 67 6.34 4.85 -9.99
N LEU A 68 7.55 5.41 -10.08
CA LEU A 68 7.91 6.71 -9.51
C LEU A 68 7.05 7.84 -10.06
N GLU A 69 6.82 7.86 -11.37
CA GLU A 69 5.98 8.86 -12.04
C GLU A 69 4.54 8.80 -11.53
N VAL A 70 3.98 7.60 -11.37
CA VAL A 70 2.63 7.40 -10.87
C VAL A 70 2.51 7.90 -9.42
N LEU A 71 3.44 7.55 -8.53
CA LEU A 71 3.43 8.04 -7.14
C LEU A 71 3.55 9.57 -7.05
N PHE A 72 4.49 10.16 -7.79
CA PHE A 72 4.67 11.62 -7.82
C PHE A 72 3.40 12.33 -8.29
N ARG A 73 2.71 11.77 -9.30
CA ARG A 73 1.47 12.34 -9.84
C ARG A 73 0.28 12.20 -8.89
N ILE A 74 0.22 11.12 -8.11
CA ILE A 74 -0.83 10.92 -7.11
C ILE A 74 -0.72 12.00 -6.02
N ILE A 75 0.48 12.23 -5.49
CA ILE A 75 0.71 13.08 -4.32
C ILE A 75 0.96 14.56 -4.66
N LYS A 76 1.64 14.85 -5.79
CA LYS A 76 1.99 16.21 -6.26
C LYS A 76 2.65 17.08 -5.17
N PRO A 77 3.83 16.68 -4.65
CA PRO A 77 4.51 17.42 -3.59
C PRO A 77 4.80 18.87 -4.01
N ARG A 78 4.63 19.83 -3.09
CA ARG A 78 4.81 21.28 -3.39
C ARG A 78 6.22 21.80 -3.15
N LYS A 79 6.99 21.20 -2.23
CA LYS A 79 8.30 21.69 -1.80
C LYS A 79 9.40 20.66 -2.03
N VAL A 80 9.24 19.43 -1.52
CA VAL A 80 10.30 18.41 -1.51
C VAL A 80 9.83 17.08 -2.07
N PHE A 81 10.68 16.46 -2.90
CA PHE A 81 10.58 15.06 -3.29
C PHE A 81 11.88 14.33 -2.94
N PHE A 82 11.81 13.39 -2.01
CA PHE A 82 12.97 12.67 -1.47
C PHE A 82 12.88 11.18 -1.81
N MET A 83 13.88 10.66 -2.50
CA MET A 83 14.00 9.23 -2.79
C MET A 83 15.19 8.65 -2.03
N ALA A 84 14.92 7.62 -1.23
CA ALA A 84 15.92 6.96 -0.40
C ALA A 84 16.05 5.49 -0.81
N VAL A 85 17.25 5.08 -1.16
CA VAL A 85 17.62 3.68 -1.43
C VAL A 85 18.49 3.20 -0.27
N ASP A 86 18.31 1.97 0.21
CA ASP A 86 19.16 1.42 1.27
C ASP A 86 20.63 1.46 0.86
N GLY A 87 21.47 1.96 1.78
CA GLY A 87 22.91 1.80 1.77
C GLY A 87 23.34 0.83 2.87
N VAL A 88 24.55 1.00 3.38
CA VAL A 88 25.06 0.15 4.47
C VAL A 88 24.16 0.18 5.67
N ALA A 89 23.74 -0.96 6.15
CA ALA A 89 23.01 -1.02 7.39
C ALA A 89 23.97 -1.15 8.59
N PRO A 90 23.62 -0.63 9.77
CA PRO A 90 24.32 -0.96 11.00
C PRO A 90 24.35 -2.47 11.28
N ARG A 91 25.37 -2.95 11.99
CA ARG A 91 25.56 -4.39 12.28
C ARG A 91 24.35 -5.02 12.96
N ALA A 92 23.65 -4.27 13.80
CA ALA A 92 22.38 -4.66 14.41
C ALA A 92 21.35 -5.21 13.40
N LYS A 93 21.33 -4.69 12.17
CA LYS A 93 20.42 -5.16 11.11
C LYS A 93 21.07 -6.10 10.11
N MET A 94 22.38 -6.06 9.94
CA MET A 94 23.11 -6.93 9.00
C MET A 94 22.84 -8.41 9.24
N ASN A 95 22.75 -8.86 10.49
CA ASN A 95 22.43 -10.26 10.81
C ASN A 95 21.05 -10.69 10.30
N GLN A 96 20.05 -9.81 10.44
CA GLN A 96 18.71 -10.04 9.90
C GLN A 96 18.73 -10.07 8.36
N GLN A 97 19.43 -9.13 7.73
CA GLN A 97 19.59 -9.10 6.27
C GLN A 97 20.25 -10.40 5.79
N ARG A 98 21.35 -10.82 6.42
CA ARG A 98 22.05 -12.07 6.11
C ARG A 98 21.14 -13.29 6.18
N GLY A 99 20.40 -13.45 7.28
CA GLY A 99 19.43 -14.55 7.41
C GLY A 99 18.41 -14.57 6.27
N ARG A 100 17.92 -13.40 5.84
CA ARG A 100 17.01 -13.28 4.69
C ARG A 100 17.67 -13.69 3.36
N ARG A 101 18.93 -13.28 3.11
CA ARG A 101 19.67 -13.61 1.88
C ARG A 101 20.02 -15.09 1.76
N PHE A 102 20.40 -15.72 2.88
CA PHE A 102 20.62 -17.17 2.93
C PHE A 102 19.33 -17.95 2.65
N ARG A 103 18.22 -17.50 3.23
CA ARG A 103 16.92 -18.14 2.99
C ARG A 103 16.47 -17.99 1.55
N SER A 104 16.53 -16.78 0.97
CA SER A 104 16.09 -16.55 -0.41
C SER A 104 16.89 -17.39 -1.41
N ALA A 105 18.21 -17.52 -1.20
CA ALA A 105 19.06 -18.38 -2.03
C ALA A 105 18.65 -19.86 -1.93
N LYS A 106 18.46 -20.37 -0.70
CA LYS A 106 18.05 -21.76 -0.47
C LYS A 106 16.67 -22.06 -1.06
N GLU A 107 15.69 -21.17 -0.85
CA GLU A 107 14.35 -21.29 -1.42
C GLU A 107 14.38 -21.29 -2.95
N ALA A 108 15.23 -20.47 -3.57
CA ALA A 108 15.39 -20.43 -5.02
C ALA A 108 15.98 -21.75 -5.56
N GLU A 109 17.01 -22.28 -4.90
CA GLU A 109 17.63 -23.56 -5.24
C GLU A 109 16.63 -24.72 -5.10
N ASP A 110 15.92 -24.80 -3.98
CA ASP A 110 14.91 -25.83 -3.72
C ASP A 110 13.78 -25.80 -4.77
N LYS A 111 13.35 -24.60 -5.20
CA LYS A 111 12.34 -24.44 -6.26
C LYS A 111 12.86 -24.92 -7.61
N ILE A 112 14.10 -24.60 -7.95
CA ILE A 112 14.75 -25.04 -9.20
C ILE A 112 14.88 -26.57 -9.20
N LYS A 113 15.39 -27.15 -8.12
CA LYS A 113 15.52 -28.60 -7.96
C LYS A 113 14.18 -29.31 -8.10
N LYS A 114 13.14 -28.82 -7.42
CA LYS A 114 11.78 -29.35 -7.54
C LYS A 114 11.19 -29.25 -8.95
N ALA A 115 11.58 -28.26 -9.75
CA ALA A 115 11.13 -28.13 -11.14
C ALA A 115 11.87 -29.13 -12.06
N LEU A 116 13.18 -29.27 -11.88
CA LEU A 116 14.00 -30.25 -12.61
C LEU A 116 13.60 -31.69 -12.29
N ASP A 117 13.32 -32.00 -11.02
CA ASP A 117 12.84 -33.32 -10.59
C ASP A 117 11.48 -33.67 -11.20
N LYS A 118 10.68 -32.66 -11.58
CA LYS A 118 9.40 -32.82 -12.31
C LYS A 118 9.60 -32.93 -13.83
N GLY A 119 10.83 -32.88 -14.32
CA GLY A 119 11.14 -32.90 -15.75
C GLY A 119 10.85 -31.59 -16.48
N GLU A 120 10.71 -30.46 -15.77
CA GLU A 120 10.50 -29.15 -16.39
C GLU A 120 11.80 -28.65 -17.05
N VAL A 121 11.71 -28.17 -18.29
CA VAL A 121 12.84 -27.55 -19.01
C VAL A 121 12.88 -26.07 -18.65
N LEU A 122 13.93 -25.65 -17.93
CA LEU A 122 14.13 -24.26 -17.54
C LEU A 122 14.71 -23.42 -18.68
N PRO A 123 14.43 -22.11 -18.74
CA PRO A 123 15.05 -21.20 -19.70
C PRO A 123 16.58 -21.20 -19.59
N THR A 124 17.26 -21.00 -20.71
CA THR A 124 18.73 -20.91 -20.79
C THR A 124 19.29 -19.68 -20.10
N GLU A 125 18.52 -18.59 -20.05
CA GLU A 125 18.88 -17.37 -19.32
C GLU A 125 18.86 -17.62 -17.81
N ALA A 126 19.83 -17.02 -17.11
CA ALA A 126 19.90 -17.09 -15.66
C ALA A 126 18.69 -16.39 -15.02
N ARG A 127 18.18 -16.96 -13.92
CA ARG A 127 17.14 -16.32 -13.11
C ARG A 127 17.74 -15.06 -12.45
N PHE A 128 16.93 -14.01 -12.33
CA PHE A 128 17.30 -12.82 -11.57
C PHE A 128 17.57 -13.18 -10.10
N ASP A 129 18.78 -12.92 -9.62
CA ASP A 129 19.15 -13.09 -8.20
C ASP A 129 18.77 -11.83 -7.42
N SER A 130 17.70 -11.91 -6.63
CA SER A 130 17.20 -10.77 -5.83
C SER A 130 18.17 -10.32 -4.73
N ASN A 131 19.20 -11.11 -4.40
CA ASN A 131 20.26 -10.69 -3.49
C ASN A 131 21.14 -9.57 -4.09
N CYS A 132 21.05 -9.31 -5.40
CA CYS A 132 21.71 -8.17 -6.04
C CYS A 132 21.17 -6.82 -5.57
N ILE A 133 20.00 -6.77 -4.93
CA ILE A 133 19.43 -5.58 -4.27
C ILE A 133 20.09 -5.43 -2.89
N THR A 134 21.41 -5.27 -2.92
CA THR A 134 22.27 -5.03 -1.77
C THR A 134 23.30 -3.98 -2.18
N PRO A 135 23.60 -2.99 -1.33
CA PRO A 135 24.60 -1.97 -1.61
C PRO A 135 25.96 -2.57 -1.97
N GLY A 136 26.63 -2.01 -2.99
CA GLY A 136 27.95 -2.45 -3.46
C GLY A 136 27.91 -3.42 -4.64
N THR A 137 26.73 -3.85 -5.10
CA THR A 137 26.62 -4.67 -6.31
C THR A 137 26.64 -3.81 -7.57
N ASP A 138 27.06 -4.39 -8.69
CA ASP A 138 27.05 -3.71 -9.98
C ASP A 138 25.63 -3.29 -10.41
N PHE A 139 24.62 -4.09 -10.05
CA PHE A 139 23.22 -3.78 -10.30
C PHE A 139 22.80 -2.47 -9.61
N MET A 140 23.14 -2.31 -8.33
CA MET A 140 22.79 -1.09 -7.59
C MET A 140 23.55 0.14 -8.10
N ALA A 141 24.80 -0.03 -8.54
CA ALA A 141 25.57 1.05 -9.17
C ALA A 141 24.91 1.53 -10.48
N ARG A 142 24.51 0.60 -11.35
CA ARG A 142 23.77 0.93 -12.58
C ARG A 142 22.42 1.58 -12.28
N LEU A 143 21.67 1.03 -11.32
CA LEU A 143 20.38 1.60 -10.90
C LEU A 143 20.54 3.05 -10.43
N GLN A 144 21.59 3.35 -9.66
CA GLN A 144 21.87 4.70 -9.18
C GLN A 144 22.14 5.68 -10.33
N GLU A 145 22.90 5.29 -11.35
CA GLU A 145 23.12 6.12 -12.55
C GLU A 145 21.82 6.34 -13.33
N GLN A 146 21.00 5.31 -13.45
CA GLN A 146 19.71 5.36 -14.12
C GLN A 146 18.73 6.29 -13.38
N LEU A 147 18.69 6.24 -12.04
CA LEU A 147 17.88 7.16 -11.22
C LEU A 147 18.35 8.61 -11.36
N LYS A 148 19.67 8.87 -11.37
CA LYS A 148 20.23 10.21 -11.63
C LYS A 148 19.74 10.73 -12.99
N TYR A 149 19.86 9.92 -14.04
CA TYR A 149 19.35 10.27 -15.37
C TYR A 149 17.85 10.57 -15.38
N PHE A 150 17.04 9.72 -14.73
CA PHE A 150 15.59 9.91 -14.65
C PHE A 150 15.22 11.25 -14.02
N VAL A 151 15.84 11.61 -12.89
CA VAL A 151 15.61 12.89 -12.21
C VAL A 151 15.98 14.06 -13.11
N HIS A 152 17.15 14.03 -13.74
CA HIS A 152 17.60 15.09 -14.65
C HIS A 152 16.67 15.26 -15.84
N ASN A 153 16.21 14.15 -16.43
CA ASN A 153 15.25 14.16 -17.53
C ASN A 153 13.90 14.74 -17.09
N LYS A 154 13.37 14.32 -15.94
CA LYS A 154 12.08 14.82 -15.42
C LYS A 154 12.12 16.31 -15.07
N LEU A 155 13.16 16.78 -14.39
CA LEU A 155 13.32 18.20 -14.09
C LEU A 155 13.46 19.08 -15.35
N SER A 156 13.98 18.53 -16.44
CA SER A 156 14.17 19.27 -17.69
C SER A 156 12.95 19.23 -18.62
N THR A 157 12.10 18.20 -18.50
CA THR A 157 10.99 17.94 -19.45
C THR A 157 9.60 18.10 -18.83
N ASP A 158 9.45 17.88 -17.52
CA ASP A 158 8.16 17.82 -16.84
C ASP A 158 7.94 19.05 -15.95
N LYS A 159 6.97 19.89 -16.33
CA LYS A 159 6.60 21.13 -15.62
C LYS A 159 6.28 20.92 -14.14
N LEU A 160 5.71 19.77 -13.76
CA LEU A 160 5.35 19.50 -12.36
C LEU A 160 6.57 19.37 -11.45
N TRP A 161 7.73 19.01 -12.01
CA TRP A 161 8.97 18.84 -11.26
C TRP A 161 9.74 20.16 -11.09
N HIS A 162 9.42 21.20 -11.88
CA HIS A 162 10.21 22.44 -11.93
C HIS A 162 10.17 23.30 -10.66
N ASN A 163 9.17 23.12 -9.80
CA ASN A 163 9.02 23.87 -8.55
C ASN A 163 9.29 23.01 -7.31
N VAL A 164 9.81 21.79 -7.48
CA VAL A 164 10.07 20.83 -6.41
C VAL A 164 11.56 20.61 -6.26
N LYS A 165 12.06 20.64 -5.02
CA LYS A 165 13.44 20.26 -4.72
C LYS A 165 13.55 18.75 -4.60
N VAL A 166 14.37 18.14 -5.45
CA VAL A 166 14.54 16.68 -5.48
C VAL A 166 15.81 16.29 -4.73
N TYR A 167 15.69 15.31 -3.83
CA TYR A 167 16.82 14.67 -3.14
C TYR A 167 16.88 13.20 -3.52
N LEU A 168 18.06 12.73 -3.93
CA LEU A 168 18.33 11.32 -4.22
C LEU A 168 19.42 10.82 -3.29
N SER A 169 19.03 10.09 -2.25
CA SER A 169 19.94 9.41 -1.34
C SER A 169 20.08 7.95 -1.77
N GLY A 170 21.05 7.68 -2.62
CA GLY A 170 21.29 6.35 -3.21
C GLY A 170 21.91 5.33 -2.25
N HIS A 171 22.23 4.15 -2.79
CA HIS A 171 22.94 3.09 -2.07
C HIS A 171 24.38 3.48 -1.69
N GLU A 172 24.93 4.51 -2.35
CA GLU A 172 26.27 5.05 -2.09
C GLU A 172 26.36 5.69 -0.69
N THR A 173 25.25 6.18 -0.13
CA THR A 173 25.19 6.78 1.20
C THR A 173 24.91 5.70 2.25
N PRO A 174 25.66 5.59 3.36
CA PRO A 174 25.35 4.66 4.44
C PRO A 174 23.96 4.91 5.06
N GLY A 175 23.40 3.88 5.69
CA GLY A 175 22.10 3.91 6.36
C GLY A 175 20.97 3.38 5.49
N GLU A 176 19.87 3.06 6.15
CA GLU A 176 18.65 2.56 5.52
C GLU A 176 17.80 3.70 4.97
N GLY A 177 17.01 3.42 3.92
CA GLY A 177 16.17 4.42 3.25
C GLY A 177 15.26 5.15 4.23
N GLU A 178 14.56 4.41 5.08
CA GLU A 178 13.64 4.95 6.08
C GLU A 178 14.35 5.84 7.13
N HIS A 179 15.57 5.49 7.54
CA HIS A 179 16.34 6.28 8.50
C HIS A 179 17.01 7.51 7.88
N LYS A 180 17.45 7.44 6.62
CA LYS A 180 17.91 8.61 5.83
C LYS A 180 16.82 9.66 5.71
N ILE A 181 15.59 9.22 5.45
CA ILE A 181 14.41 10.10 5.39
C ILE A 181 14.17 10.75 6.75
N MET A 182 14.20 9.99 7.83
CA MET A 182 13.95 10.51 9.18
C MET A 182 15.05 11.46 9.65
N GLU A 183 16.31 11.22 9.27
CA GLU A 183 17.42 12.15 9.52
C GLU A 183 17.22 13.47 8.78
N PHE A 184 16.82 13.43 7.51
CA PHE A 184 16.44 14.63 6.78
C PHE A 184 15.30 15.40 7.46
N ILE A 185 14.20 14.73 7.85
CA ILE A 185 13.06 15.36 8.52
C ILE A 185 13.50 16.02 9.84
N ARG A 186 14.25 15.31 10.69
CA ARG A 186 14.77 15.88 11.95
C ARG A 186 15.63 17.12 11.68
N SER A 187 16.49 17.07 10.66
CA SER A 187 17.35 18.19 10.30
C SER A 187 16.56 19.42 9.83
N GLU A 188 15.51 19.24 9.01
CA GLU A 188 14.66 20.34 8.57
C GLU A 188 13.86 20.92 9.75
N ASN A 189 13.30 20.06 10.61
CA ASN A 189 12.54 20.47 11.79
C ASN A 189 13.39 21.27 12.79
N SER A 190 14.69 20.99 12.86
CA SER A 190 15.61 21.71 13.74
C SER A 190 15.90 23.15 13.30
N LYS A 191 15.58 23.51 12.04
CA LYS A 191 15.86 24.84 11.49
C LYS A 191 14.88 25.89 12.04
N PRO A 192 15.35 27.10 12.38
CA PRO A 192 14.47 28.18 12.84
C PRO A 192 13.40 28.62 11.84
N SER A 193 13.61 28.35 10.55
CA SER A 193 12.68 28.68 9.46
C SER A 193 11.65 27.58 9.17
N HIS A 194 11.63 26.49 9.93
CA HIS A 194 10.69 25.39 9.75
C HIS A 194 9.25 25.87 9.93
N ASP A 195 8.39 25.46 9.01
CA ASP A 195 6.95 25.67 9.13
C ASP A 195 6.36 24.47 9.89
N PRO A 196 5.84 24.67 11.12
CA PRO A 196 5.32 23.57 11.94
C PRO A 196 4.08 22.89 11.34
N ASN A 197 3.47 23.49 10.32
CA ASN A 197 2.33 22.92 9.61
C ASN A 197 2.73 22.28 8.27
N THR A 198 4.03 21.97 8.09
CA THR A 198 4.49 21.24 6.91
C THR A 198 3.80 19.89 6.80
N ARG A 199 3.33 19.55 5.60
CA ARG A 199 2.55 18.32 5.35
C ARG A 199 3.43 17.26 4.72
N HIS A 200 3.55 16.12 5.41
CA HIS A 200 4.46 15.04 5.07
C HIS A 200 3.70 13.81 4.56
N CYS A 201 4.10 13.28 3.41
CA CYS A 201 3.66 12.00 2.88
C CYS A 201 4.85 11.06 2.73
N LEU A 202 4.83 9.91 3.39
CA LEU A 202 5.86 8.87 3.24
C LEU A 202 5.24 7.61 2.64
N TYR A 203 5.82 7.12 1.54
CA TYR A 203 5.38 5.91 0.88
C TYR A 203 6.20 4.70 1.33
N GLY A 204 5.49 3.60 1.65
CA GLY A 204 6.10 2.29 1.86
C GLY A 204 5.17 1.30 2.58
N LEU A 205 5.46 0.00 2.42
CA LEU A 205 4.64 -1.09 2.96
C LEU A 205 5.09 -1.59 4.33
N ASP A 206 6.18 -1.06 4.86
CA ASP A 206 6.71 -1.49 6.14
C ASP A 206 5.92 -0.90 7.31
N ALA A 207 5.78 -1.71 8.36
CA ALA A 207 5.06 -1.29 9.57
C ALA A 207 5.89 -0.26 10.37
N ASP A 208 7.21 -0.32 10.24
CA ASP A 208 8.17 0.50 10.97
C ASP A 208 8.03 1.99 10.60
N LEU A 209 7.64 2.28 9.35
CA LEU A 209 7.30 3.63 8.87
C LEU A 209 6.18 4.29 9.68
N ILE A 210 5.24 3.52 10.24
CA ILE A 210 4.17 4.04 11.12
C ILE A 210 4.81 4.60 12.39
N MET A 211 5.71 3.84 13.01
CA MET A 211 6.40 4.25 14.23
C MET A 211 7.33 5.43 13.95
N LEU A 212 8.14 5.36 12.88
CA LEU A 212 9.05 6.43 12.50
C LEU A 212 8.29 7.75 12.23
N GLY A 213 7.18 7.68 11.49
CA GLY A 213 6.32 8.85 11.27
C GLY A 213 5.73 9.42 12.56
N LEU A 214 5.35 8.59 13.52
CA LEU A 214 4.88 9.05 14.84
C LEU A 214 6.00 9.75 15.65
N THR A 215 7.21 9.19 15.62
CA THR A 215 8.38 9.75 16.33
C THR A 215 8.87 11.09 15.77
N SER A 216 8.48 11.45 14.54
CA SER A 216 8.76 12.79 13.99
C SER A 216 8.06 13.92 14.76
N HIS A 217 7.00 13.59 15.52
CA HIS A 217 6.10 14.53 16.18
C HIS A 217 5.42 15.58 15.28
N GLU A 218 5.57 15.47 13.96
CA GLU A 218 4.89 16.32 12.98
C GLU A 218 3.36 16.09 13.03
N PRO A 219 2.55 17.17 13.00
CA PRO A 219 1.10 17.08 13.10
C PRO A 219 0.44 16.53 11.82
N HIS A 220 0.95 16.94 10.66
CA HIS A 220 0.37 16.60 9.35
C HIS A 220 1.22 15.55 8.64
N PHE A 221 1.10 14.30 9.09
CA PHE A 221 1.88 13.19 8.55
C PHE A 221 0.95 12.05 8.13
N SER A 222 1.07 11.62 6.88
CA SER A 222 0.33 10.48 6.34
C SER A 222 1.26 9.49 5.64
N LEU A 223 0.88 8.22 5.64
CA LEU A 223 1.58 7.16 4.92
C LEU A 223 0.78 6.72 3.70
N LEU A 224 1.40 6.76 2.53
CA LEU A 224 0.82 6.21 1.30
C LEU A 224 1.18 4.73 1.18
N ARG A 225 0.17 3.87 1.06
CA ARG A 225 0.34 2.41 1.05
C ARG A 225 -0.53 1.78 -0.03
N GLU A 226 -0.09 0.68 -0.61
CA GLU A 226 -0.93 -0.11 -1.54
C GLU A 226 -2.00 -0.92 -0.78
N GLU A 227 -3.13 -1.20 -1.43
CA GLU A 227 -4.16 -2.09 -0.90
C GLU A 227 -3.60 -3.49 -0.65
N VAL A 228 -3.62 -3.91 0.62
CA VAL A 228 -3.31 -5.28 1.02
C VAL A 228 -4.61 -6.06 1.19
N ARG A 229 -4.85 -7.05 0.33
CA ARG A 229 -6.01 -7.94 0.44
C ARG A 229 -5.67 -9.17 1.29
N PHE A 230 -6.43 -9.41 2.34
CA PHE A 230 -6.23 -10.54 3.24
C PHE A 230 -7.17 -11.70 2.88
N GLY A 231 -6.65 -12.94 2.83
CA GLY A 231 -7.48 -14.16 2.70
C GLY A 231 -7.65 -14.75 1.29
N GLY A 232 -6.95 -14.25 0.27
CA GLY A 232 -6.86 -14.89 -1.05
C GLY A 232 -5.57 -15.69 -1.22
N LYS A 233 -5.60 -16.89 -1.81
CA LYS A 233 -4.37 -17.58 -2.27
C LYS A 233 -3.62 -16.65 -3.22
N LYS A 234 -2.29 -16.57 -3.08
CA LYS A 234 -1.30 -15.79 -3.87
C LYS A 234 -1.26 -16.17 -5.38
N SER A 235 -2.40 -16.35 -6.03
CA SER A 235 -2.55 -16.72 -7.44
C SER A 235 -2.96 -15.52 -8.31
N GLN A 236 -2.83 -14.29 -7.81
CA GLN A 236 -2.96 -13.12 -8.67
C GLN A 236 -1.61 -12.88 -9.33
N LYS A 237 -1.55 -13.14 -10.65
CA LYS A 237 -0.51 -12.61 -11.54
C LYS A 237 -0.47 -11.08 -11.32
N ARG A 238 0.39 -10.60 -10.41
CA ARG A 238 0.58 -9.18 -10.10
C ARG A 238 1.46 -8.54 -11.17
N ILE A 239 0.91 -8.42 -12.38
CA ILE A 239 1.32 -7.35 -13.28
C ILE A 239 0.07 -6.50 -13.47
N THR A 240 -0.37 -5.91 -12.37
CA THR A 240 -1.39 -4.87 -12.41
C THR A 240 -0.61 -3.57 -12.65
N ALA A 241 -0.97 -2.83 -13.70
CA ALA A 241 -0.30 -1.55 -13.96
C ALA A 241 -0.41 -0.67 -12.69
N PRO A 242 0.61 0.14 -12.34
CA PRO A 242 0.53 1.00 -11.14
C PRO A 242 -0.73 1.88 -11.10
N GLU A 243 -1.28 2.25 -12.27
CA GLU A 243 -2.53 3.00 -12.41
C GLU A 243 -3.80 2.26 -11.98
N GLU A 244 -3.77 0.92 -11.98
CA GLU A 244 -4.87 0.06 -11.55
C GLU A 244 -4.74 -0.35 -10.07
N THR A 245 -3.65 0.05 -9.41
CA THR A 245 -3.40 -0.25 -8.00
C THR A 245 -4.19 0.71 -7.12
N THR A 246 -4.99 0.14 -6.21
CA THR A 246 -5.66 0.94 -5.18
C THR A 246 -4.65 1.35 -4.11
N PHE A 247 -4.57 2.65 -3.82
CA PHE A 247 -3.76 3.19 -2.73
C PHE A 247 -4.61 3.60 -1.55
N HIS A 248 -4.03 3.57 -0.37
CA HIS A 248 -4.58 4.05 0.89
C HIS A 248 -3.69 5.10 1.51
N LEU A 249 -4.30 6.12 2.12
CA LEU A 249 -3.63 7.05 3.00
C LEU A 249 -3.94 6.65 4.44
N LEU A 250 -2.89 6.32 5.20
CA LEU A 250 -2.95 6.06 6.63
C LEU A 250 -2.55 7.35 7.37
N HIS A 251 -3.47 7.92 8.13
CA HIS A 251 -3.29 9.22 8.78
C HIS A 251 -2.72 9.09 10.18
N LEU A 252 -1.47 9.52 10.36
CA LEU A 252 -0.82 9.50 11.68
C LEU A 252 -1.36 10.60 12.60
N SER A 253 -1.93 11.68 12.04
CA SER A 253 -2.66 12.70 12.82
C SER A 253 -3.73 12.05 13.69
N LEU A 254 -4.58 11.22 13.09
CA LEU A 254 -5.66 10.53 13.76
C LEU A 254 -5.16 9.42 14.70
N MET A 255 -4.08 8.73 14.32
CA MET A 255 -3.46 7.71 15.16
C MET A 255 -2.97 8.29 16.49
N ARG A 256 -2.42 9.51 16.50
CA ARG A 256 -2.02 10.19 17.73
C ARG A 256 -3.20 10.41 18.67
N GLU A 257 -4.36 10.83 18.16
CA GLU A 257 -5.56 11.05 18.96
C GLU A 257 -6.11 9.74 19.54
N TYR A 258 -6.15 8.65 18.75
CA TYR A 258 -6.54 7.34 19.26
C TYR A 258 -5.60 6.81 20.35
N ILE A 259 -4.29 7.00 20.18
CA ILE A 259 -3.28 6.61 21.19
C ILE A 259 -3.46 7.43 22.47
N ASP A 260 -3.72 8.73 22.36
CA ASP A 260 -3.98 9.60 23.52
C ASP A 260 -5.23 9.14 24.28
N TYR A 261 -6.31 8.81 23.57
CA TYR A 261 -7.51 8.23 24.18
C TYR A 261 -7.26 6.90 24.87
N GLU A 262 -6.42 6.02 24.32
CA GLU A 262 -6.17 4.71 24.92
C GLU A 262 -5.15 4.74 26.08
N PHE A 263 -4.25 5.72 26.12
CA PHE A 263 -3.09 5.65 27.03
C PHE A 263 -2.84 6.89 27.88
N SER A 264 -3.62 7.98 27.76
CA SER A 264 -3.44 9.22 28.53
C SER A 264 -3.39 9.05 30.06
N TRP A 265 -3.94 7.95 30.61
CA TRP A 265 -3.89 7.65 32.04
C TRP A 265 -2.63 6.89 32.50
N LEU A 266 -1.80 6.36 31.59
CA LEU A 266 -0.59 5.62 31.93
C LEU A 266 0.59 6.57 32.16
N LYS A 267 1.26 6.46 33.32
CA LYS A 267 2.34 7.38 33.71
C LYS A 267 3.70 6.75 34.00
N ASN A 268 3.83 5.42 34.10
CA ASN A 268 5.06 4.77 34.58
C ASN A 268 5.47 3.56 33.73
N PHE A 269 6.64 3.64 33.06
CA PHE A 269 7.21 2.56 32.26
C PHE A 269 7.73 1.38 33.10
N GLU A 270 8.24 1.64 34.30
CA GLU A 270 8.74 0.58 35.20
C GLU A 270 7.63 -0.38 35.62
N LYS A 271 6.48 0.16 36.06
CA LYS A 271 5.27 -0.63 36.36
C LYS A 271 4.77 -1.42 35.14
N TYR A 272 5.01 -0.91 33.94
CA TYR A 272 4.65 -1.61 32.70
C TYR A 272 5.55 -2.83 32.48
N MET A 273 6.87 -2.72 32.69
CA MET A 273 7.79 -3.86 32.60
C MET A 273 7.53 -4.91 33.68
N GLU A 274 7.23 -4.49 34.92
CA GLU A 274 6.82 -5.41 35.99
C GLU A 274 5.56 -6.18 35.61
N LYS A 275 4.54 -5.48 35.09
CA LYS A 275 3.29 -6.12 34.66
C LYS A 275 3.50 -7.03 33.45
N LEU A 276 4.34 -6.65 32.50
CA LEU A 276 4.73 -7.50 31.37
C LEU A 276 5.42 -8.78 31.83
N SER A 277 6.15 -8.76 32.95
CA SER A 277 6.78 -9.97 33.48
C SER A 277 5.77 -11.05 33.93
N GLU A 278 4.53 -10.67 34.22
CA GLU A 278 3.45 -11.61 34.53
C GLU A 278 3.03 -12.41 33.30
N PHE A 279 3.18 -11.85 32.09
CA PHE A 279 2.84 -12.52 30.84
C PHE A 279 3.58 -13.84 30.66
N ASP A 280 4.86 -13.93 31.05
CA ASP A 280 5.60 -15.19 30.97
C ASP A 280 4.95 -16.29 31.82
N ARG A 281 4.38 -15.92 32.97
CA ARG A 281 3.72 -16.85 33.89
C ARG A 281 2.35 -17.25 33.36
N GLU A 282 1.58 -16.30 32.84
CA GLU A 282 0.30 -16.56 32.18
C GLU A 282 0.48 -17.48 30.96
N HIS A 283 1.48 -17.19 30.13
CA HIS A 283 1.79 -17.99 28.95
C HIS A 283 2.28 -19.38 29.34
N PHE A 284 3.16 -19.48 30.34
CA PHE A 284 3.58 -20.79 30.84
C PHE A 284 2.40 -21.58 31.40
N ASN A 285 1.48 -20.95 32.14
CA ASN A 285 0.26 -21.60 32.64
C ASN A 285 -0.57 -22.23 31.52
N GLU A 286 -0.79 -21.53 30.40
CA GLU A 286 -1.50 -22.09 29.24
C GLU A 286 -0.80 -23.31 28.66
N VAL A 287 0.53 -23.22 28.44
CA VAL A 287 1.35 -24.31 27.89
C VAL A 287 1.45 -25.48 28.87
N PHE A 288 1.48 -25.18 30.16
CA PHE A 288 1.61 -26.13 31.25
C PHE A 288 0.37 -27.00 31.41
N VAL A 289 -0.82 -26.42 31.26
CA VAL A 289 -2.09 -27.16 31.21
C VAL A 289 -2.09 -28.17 30.06
N ASP A 290 -1.62 -27.77 28.88
CA ASP A 290 -1.48 -28.67 27.74
C ASP A 290 -0.44 -29.76 28.00
N LEU A 291 0.74 -29.41 28.52
CA LEU A 291 1.81 -30.36 28.86
C LEU A 291 1.34 -31.41 29.88
N LYS A 292 0.68 -31.00 30.97
CA LYS A 292 0.11 -31.93 31.97
C LYS A 292 -1.01 -32.79 31.38
N TRP A 293 -1.83 -32.24 30.49
CA TRP A 293 -2.84 -33.01 29.76
C TRP A 293 -2.21 -34.07 28.85
N PHE A 294 -1.13 -33.73 28.14
CA PHE A 294 -0.36 -34.68 27.33
C PHE A 294 0.35 -35.74 28.19
N GLU A 295 0.96 -35.36 29.32
CA GLU A 295 1.55 -36.29 30.30
C GLU A 295 0.52 -37.29 30.81
N SER A 296 -0.68 -36.83 31.14
CA SER A 296 -1.80 -37.67 31.58
C SER A 296 -2.28 -38.65 30.50
N LYS A 297 -2.09 -38.34 29.21
CA LYS A 297 -2.51 -39.18 28.07
C LYS A 297 -1.43 -40.15 27.58
N VAL A 298 -0.16 -39.77 27.67
CA VAL A 298 0.97 -40.51 27.07
C VAL A 298 1.81 -41.24 28.13
N GLY A 299 1.68 -40.90 29.42
CA GLY A 299 2.30 -41.62 30.53
C GLY A 299 3.82 -41.38 30.70
N ASN A 300 4.44 -40.58 29.84
CA ASN A 300 5.83 -40.13 29.98
C ASN A 300 5.86 -38.69 30.53
N LYS A 301 6.65 -38.46 31.59
CA LYS A 301 6.97 -37.11 32.08
C LYS A 301 7.89 -36.40 31.07
N TYR A 302 7.50 -35.23 30.60
CA TYR A 302 8.27 -34.44 29.62
C TYR A 302 9.30 -33.52 30.30
N LEU A 303 9.14 -33.24 31.59
CA LEU A 303 10.11 -32.51 32.41
C LEU A 303 11.11 -33.47 33.05
N ASN A 304 12.40 -33.25 32.79
CA ASN A 304 13.49 -34.14 33.22
C ASN A 304 13.67 -34.11 34.75
N GLU A 305 13.17 -35.12 35.47
CA GLU A 305 13.25 -35.27 36.94
C GLU A 305 14.68 -35.13 37.49
N SER A 306 15.69 -35.53 36.69
CA SER A 306 17.10 -35.49 37.09
C SER A 306 17.64 -34.07 37.31
N ALA A 307 17.06 -33.07 36.64
CA ALA A 307 17.45 -31.66 36.81
C ALA A 307 16.76 -30.99 38.02
N GLY A 308 15.54 -31.42 38.37
CA GLY A 308 14.82 -30.97 39.58
C GLY A 308 15.55 -31.39 40.86
N LEU A 309 16.03 -32.63 40.91
CA LEU A 309 16.84 -33.17 42.03
C LEU A 309 18.18 -32.44 42.21
N ALA A 310 18.74 -31.84 41.16
CA ALA A 310 19.94 -31.01 41.24
C ALA A 310 19.62 -29.59 41.78
N ALA A 311 18.46 -29.03 41.44
CA ALA A 311 17.98 -27.74 41.92
C ALA A 311 17.62 -27.76 43.42
N GLU A 312 17.05 -28.86 43.92
CA GLU A 312 16.82 -29.07 45.35
C GLU A 312 18.15 -29.11 46.15
N LYS A 313 19.18 -29.74 45.60
CA LYS A 313 20.52 -29.81 46.23
C LYS A 313 21.22 -28.44 46.29
N GLU A 314 21.08 -27.59 45.27
CA GLU A 314 21.62 -26.23 45.31
C GLU A 314 20.81 -25.28 46.22
N SER A 315 19.47 -25.40 46.22
CA SER A 315 18.58 -24.59 47.06
C SER A 315 18.73 -24.94 48.55
N ALA A 316 18.87 -26.23 48.89
CA ALA A 316 19.14 -26.70 50.24
C ALA A 316 20.49 -26.20 50.79
N GLY A 317 21.49 -26.02 49.92
CA GLY A 317 22.79 -25.44 50.28
C GLY A 317 22.73 -23.96 50.70
N LYS A 318 21.75 -23.20 50.20
CA LYS A 318 21.55 -21.77 50.53
C LYS A 318 20.60 -21.55 51.72
N LYS A 319 19.65 -22.46 51.98
CA LYS A 319 18.68 -22.35 53.11
C LYS A 319 19.25 -22.71 54.49
N PHE A 320 20.41 -23.37 54.59
CA PHE A 320 20.98 -23.82 55.88
C PHE A 320 21.50 -22.70 56.80
N ASN A 321 21.47 -21.42 56.38
CA ASN A 321 22.01 -20.31 57.16
C ASN A 321 20.99 -19.25 57.61
N LYS A 322 19.68 -19.47 57.46
CA LYS A 322 18.68 -18.47 57.87
C LYS A 322 17.30 -19.05 58.18
N LYS A 323 17.16 -19.66 59.38
CA LYS A 323 15.95 -19.70 60.24
C LYS A 323 16.04 -20.85 61.26
N LYS A 324 16.62 -20.56 62.43
CA LYS A 324 16.08 -21.06 63.71
C LYS A 324 15.04 -20.02 64.17
N THR A 325 14.02 -20.47 64.91
CA THR A 325 12.89 -19.71 65.50
C THR A 325 11.84 -19.26 64.45
N GLU A 326 10.54 -19.54 64.51
CA GLU A 326 9.57 -19.96 65.55
C GLU A 326 8.43 -20.83 64.93
N HIS A 327 7.62 -21.46 65.79
CA HIS A 327 6.55 -22.40 65.47
C HIS A 327 5.15 -21.75 65.29
N LYS A 328 4.37 -22.35 64.38
CA LYS A 328 2.90 -22.62 64.40
C LYS A 328 1.89 -21.47 64.20
N GLU A 329 1.16 -21.49 63.07
CA GLU A 329 -0.26 -21.91 62.91
C GLU A 329 -0.78 -21.49 61.52
N VAL A 330 -1.28 -22.44 60.71
CA VAL A 330 -2.50 -22.44 59.83
C VAL A 330 -2.35 -23.63 58.88
N ALA A 331 -3.34 -24.54 58.83
CA ALA A 331 -3.31 -25.80 58.07
C ALA A 331 -4.38 -25.86 56.97
N GLU A 332 -4.73 -24.70 56.40
CA GLU A 332 -5.55 -24.59 55.18
C GLU A 332 -4.83 -23.81 54.06
N ASP A 333 -3.67 -23.19 54.33
CA ASP A 333 -2.78 -22.55 53.33
C ASP A 333 -1.70 -23.50 52.77
N ASP A 334 -1.42 -24.63 53.45
CA ASP A 334 -0.30 -25.52 53.07
C ASP A 334 -0.49 -26.15 51.67
N ASP A 335 -1.71 -26.49 51.26
CA ASP A 335 -1.96 -27.11 49.94
C ASP A 335 -1.84 -26.10 48.78
N GLU A 336 -2.26 -24.84 48.96
CA GLU A 336 -2.09 -23.77 47.96
C GLU A 336 -0.63 -23.31 47.88
N GLU A 337 0.07 -23.19 49.01
CA GLU A 337 1.50 -22.86 49.05
C GLU A 337 2.36 -23.96 48.41
N GLU A 338 2.03 -25.24 48.59
CA GLU A 338 2.73 -26.37 47.95
C GLU A 338 2.52 -26.42 46.42
N GLU A 339 1.32 -26.11 45.93
CA GLU A 339 1.05 -26.03 44.48
C GLU A 339 1.78 -24.84 43.82
N ASP A 340 1.82 -23.68 44.47
CA ASP A 340 2.53 -22.49 44.00
C ASP A 340 4.06 -22.71 43.97
N ASP A 341 4.62 -23.38 44.98
CA ASP A 341 6.05 -23.73 45.03
C ASP A 341 6.43 -24.75 43.93
N LEU A 342 5.53 -25.70 43.63
CA LEU A 342 5.71 -26.65 42.52
C LEU A 342 5.69 -25.93 41.17
N PHE A 343 4.70 -25.04 40.95
CA PHE A 343 4.59 -24.25 39.73
C PHE A 343 5.83 -23.40 39.47
N GLU A 344 6.33 -22.68 40.49
CA GLU A 344 7.52 -21.83 40.35
C GLU A 344 8.77 -22.67 40.07
N THR A 345 8.87 -23.88 40.62
CA THR A 345 9.96 -24.82 40.35
C THR A 345 9.94 -25.30 38.90
N GLU A 346 8.77 -25.70 38.40
CA GLU A 346 8.58 -26.14 37.01
C GLU A 346 8.77 -24.99 36.01
N PHE A 347 8.30 -23.79 36.33
CA PHE A 347 8.53 -22.58 35.52
C PHE A 347 10.02 -22.26 35.40
N ARG A 348 10.79 -22.35 36.51
CA ARG A 348 12.25 -22.19 36.47
C ARG A 348 12.93 -23.26 35.61
N GLN A 349 12.48 -24.51 35.71
CA GLN A 349 13.01 -25.60 34.90
C GLN A 349 12.70 -25.42 33.41
N TYR A 350 11.50 -24.94 33.08
CA TYR A 350 11.09 -24.59 31.72
C TYR A 350 12.01 -23.51 31.13
N LYS A 351 12.24 -22.42 31.87
CA LYS A 351 13.18 -21.36 31.45
C LYS A 351 14.60 -21.87 31.26
N ARG A 352 15.12 -22.68 32.19
CA ARG A 352 16.45 -23.31 32.04
C ARG A 352 16.54 -24.15 30.77
N THR A 353 15.53 -24.98 30.51
CA THR A 353 15.47 -25.82 29.32
C THR A 353 15.48 -24.97 28.05
N TYR A 354 14.75 -23.85 28.04
CA TYR A 354 14.78 -22.90 26.93
C TYR A 354 16.20 -22.37 26.67
N TYR A 355 16.89 -21.85 27.70
CA TYR A 355 18.24 -21.31 27.52
C TYR A 355 19.24 -22.38 27.07
N MET A 356 19.18 -23.59 27.63
CA MET A 356 20.06 -24.69 27.23
C MET A 356 19.79 -25.15 25.79
N THR A 357 18.52 -25.26 25.37
CA THR A 357 18.17 -25.82 24.06
C THR A 357 18.20 -24.79 22.92
N LYS A 358 17.71 -23.56 23.16
CA LYS A 358 17.62 -22.51 22.14
C LYS A 358 18.89 -21.67 22.07
N MET A 359 19.51 -21.34 23.21
CA MET A 359 20.74 -20.54 23.22
C MET A 359 22.01 -21.39 23.32
N ALA A 360 21.89 -22.72 23.37
CA ALA A 360 23.02 -23.66 23.42
C ALA A 360 24.01 -23.36 24.58
N VAL A 361 23.48 -22.96 25.73
CA VAL A 361 24.27 -22.64 26.94
C VAL A 361 24.37 -23.87 27.83
N ASP A 362 25.59 -24.29 28.17
CA ASP A 362 25.82 -25.46 29.01
C ASP A 362 25.35 -25.28 30.47
N VAL A 363 25.52 -24.07 31.02
CA VAL A 363 25.14 -23.73 32.40
C VAL A 363 24.45 -22.36 32.45
N VAL A 364 23.18 -22.35 32.90
CA VAL A 364 22.40 -21.12 33.08
C VAL A 364 22.70 -20.52 34.46
N SER A 365 23.69 -19.63 34.52
CA SER A 365 24.08 -18.91 35.74
C SER A 365 23.34 -17.56 35.87
N ASP A 366 23.24 -17.04 37.10
CA ASP A 366 22.68 -15.70 37.34
C ASP A 366 23.48 -14.60 36.59
N GLU A 367 24.79 -14.79 36.43
CA GLU A 367 25.67 -13.91 35.65
C GLU A 367 25.31 -13.92 34.16
N PHE A 368 25.07 -15.11 33.59
CA PHE A 368 24.61 -15.23 32.20
C PHE A 368 23.27 -14.53 32.00
N LEU A 369 22.29 -14.76 32.88
CA LEU A 369 20.98 -14.10 32.80
C LEU A 369 21.09 -12.57 32.91
N ALA A 370 21.93 -12.08 33.83
CA ALA A 370 22.18 -10.65 33.99
C ALA A 370 22.83 -10.03 32.73
N GLN A 371 23.83 -10.71 32.15
CA GLN A 371 24.47 -10.27 30.92
C GLN A 371 23.50 -10.27 29.74
N GLN A 372 22.64 -11.28 29.65
CA GLN A 372 21.66 -11.43 28.58
C GLN A 372 20.56 -10.37 28.67
N ALA A 373 20.06 -10.10 29.88
CA ALA A 373 19.15 -8.99 30.15
C ALA A 373 19.80 -7.64 29.81
N LYS A 374 21.07 -7.42 30.21
CA LYS A 374 21.82 -6.21 29.87
C LYS A 374 21.92 -6.01 28.36
N CYS A 375 22.36 -7.01 27.60
CA CYS A 375 22.46 -6.92 26.13
C CYS A 375 21.10 -6.62 25.47
N TYR A 376 20.02 -7.18 26.01
CA TYR A 376 18.68 -6.95 25.47
C TYR A 376 18.18 -5.52 25.74
N VAL A 377 18.39 -5.01 26.97
CA VAL A 377 18.08 -3.64 27.35
C VAL A 377 18.93 -2.63 26.58
N GLU A 378 20.23 -2.91 26.38
CA GLU A 378 21.08 -2.15 25.45
C GLU A 378 20.49 -2.11 24.05
N GLY A 379 19.95 -3.23 23.55
CA GLY A 379 19.29 -3.26 22.25
C GLY A 379 18.04 -2.41 22.17
N ILE A 380 17.21 -2.42 23.20
CA ILE A 380 16.04 -1.53 23.27
C ILE A 380 16.50 -0.06 23.22
N GLN A 381 17.50 0.30 24.02
CA GLN A 381 18.04 1.67 24.03
C GLN A 381 18.67 2.05 22.69
N TRP A 382 19.41 1.14 22.05
CA TRP A 382 19.99 1.34 20.73
C TRP A 382 18.89 1.61 19.68
N ILE A 383 17.80 0.82 19.70
CA ILE A 383 16.65 1.02 18.79
C ILE A 383 15.98 2.38 19.05
N LEU A 384 15.77 2.74 20.32
CA LEU A 384 15.21 4.05 20.66
C LEU A 384 16.07 5.19 20.13
N HIS A 385 17.39 5.13 20.32
CA HIS A 385 18.26 6.11 19.70
C HIS A 385 18.22 6.07 18.18
N TYR A 386 18.20 4.88 17.56
CA TYR A 386 18.17 4.74 16.11
C TYR A 386 16.96 5.46 15.48
N TYR A 387 15.81 5.41 16.15
CA TYR A 387 14.57 6.07 15.70
C TYR A 387 14.56 7.57 16.02
N TYR A 388 14.94 7.98 17.24
CA TYR A 388 14.83 9.38 17.69
C TYR A 388 16.04 10.24 17.31
N HIS A 389 17.24 9.69 17.39
CA HIS A 389 18.51 10.42 17.31
C HIS A 389 19.40 9.95 16.14
N GLY A 390 19.01 8.90 15.42
CA GLY A 390 19.86 8.26 14.40
C GLY A 390 20.86 7.27 15.01
N VAL A 391 21.73 6.70 14.16
CA VAL A 391 22.67 5.65 14.55
C VAL A 391 23.63 6.15 15.64
N GLN A 392 23.69 5.44 16.77
CA GLN A 392 24.64 5.71 17.86
C GLN A 392 25.76 4.68 17.95
N SER A 393 25.65 3.58 17.21
CA SER A 393 26.71 2.60 17.01
C SER A 393 26.47 1.82 15.74
N TRP A 394 27.45 1.85 14.83
CA TRP A 394 27.47 1.05 13.61
C TRP A 394 27.88 -0.40 13.86
N SER A 395 28.68 -0.66 14.92
CA SER A 395 29.24 -1.96 15.27
C SER A 395 28.40 -2.73 16.30
N TRP A 396 27.53 -2.06 17.08
CA TRP A 396 26.68 -2.76 18.05
C TRP A 396 25.70 -3.72 17.36
N TYR A 397 25.51 -4.90 17.94
CA TYR A 397 24.51 -5.88 17.55
C TYR A 397 24.10 -6.73 18.76
N TYR A 398 22.90 -7.32 18.70
CA TYR A 398 22.47 -8.29 19.71
C TYR A 398 23.08 -9.68 19.40
N PRO A 399 23.90 -10.26 20.30
CA PRO A 399 24.74 -11.42 19.99
C PRO A 399 24.05 -12.78 20.17
N TYR A 400 22.71 -12.81 20.22
CA TYR A 400 21.93 -14.03 20.37
C TYR A 400 20.82 -14.09 19.32
N HIS A 401 20.42 -15.30 18.90
CA HIS A 401 19.28 -15.48 17.98
C HIS A 401 17.92 -15.31 18.67
N TYR A 402 17.88 -15.37 20.01
CA TYR A 402 16.66 -15.42 20.81
C TYR A 402 16.64 -14.36 21.92
N ALA A 403 15.45 -13.91 22.31
CA ALA A 403 15.24 -12.93 23.38
C ALA A 403 15.24 -13.57 24.78
N PRO A 404 15.46 -12.78 25.87
CA PRO A 404 15.25 -13.26 27.24
C PRO A 404 13.78 -13.56 27.52
N PHE A 405 13.51 -14.28 28.60
CA PHE A 405 12.22 -14.17 29.27
C PHE A 405 12.07 -12.78 29.92
N LEU A 406 10.88 -12.18 29.83
CA LEU A 406 10.58 -10.88 30.45
C LEU A 406 10.78 -10.93 31.98
N SER A 407 10.44 -12.05 32.59
CA SER A 407 10.61 -12.33 34.02
C SER A 407 12.06 -12.39 34.49
N ASP A 408 13.04 -12.44 33.57
CA ASP A 408 14.47 -12.42 33.87
C ASP A 408 15.10 -11.02 33.67
N ILE A 409 14.38 -10.06 33.06
CA ILE A 409 14.82 -8.66 32.92
C ILE A 409 14.48 -7.90 34.21
N ARG A 410 15.42 -7.90 35.16
CA ARG A 410 15.26 -7.24 36.48
C ARG A 410 16.42 -6.28 36.77
N ASN A 411 16.22 -5.38 37.74
CA ASN A 411 17.25 -4.46 38.26
C ASN A 411 17.92 -3.59 37.19
N ILE A 412 17.11 -3.06 36.25
CA ILE A 412 17.61 -2.28 35.10
C ILE A 412 18.01 -0.84 35.44
N SER A 413 17.59 -0.31 36.59
CA SER A 413 17.76 1.10 36.98
C SER A 413 19.21 1.55 37.09
N ASP A 414 20.11 0.62 37.42
CA ASP A 414 21.53 0.92 37.67
C ASP A 414 22.41 0.66 36.43
N LEU A 415 21.83 0.22 35.31
CA LEU A 415 22.56 -0.08 34.09
C LEU A 415 23.03 1.22 33.42
N LYS A 416 24.36 1.38 33.30
CA LYS A 416 24.97 2.43 32.49
C LYS A 416 25.14 1.93 31.06
N LEU A 417 24.36 2.48 30.14
CA LEU A 417 24.38 2.13 28.73
C LEU A 417 25.19 3.17 27.96
N THR A 418 26.27 2.75 27.30
CA THR A 418 27.12 3.62 26.49
C THR A 418 27.39 2.97 25.14
N PHE A 419 27.27 3.75 24.07
CA PHE A 419 27.51 3.30 22.70
C PHE A 419 28.70 4.04 22.09
N GLU A 420 29.55 3.30 21.39
CA GLU A 420 30.60 3.88 20.54
C GLU A 420 30.09 3.94 19.11
N LEU A 421 30.15 5.11 18.48
CA LEU A 421 29.59 5.34 17.15
C LEU A 421 30.20 4.39 16.11
N GLY A 422 31.53 4.21 16.12
CA GLY A 422 32.24 3.42 15.12
C GLY A 422 32.03 3.95 13.69
N GLU A 423 32.36 3.13 12.70
CA GLU A 423 32.20 3.46 11.27
C GLU A 423 31.33 2.40 10.58
N PRO A 424 30.58 2.76 9.51
CA PRO A 424 29.88 1.79 8.69
C PRO A 424 30.87 0.86 7.95
N PHE A 425 30.48 -0.39 7.75
CA PHE A 425 31.20 -1.35 6.91
C PHE A 425 31.33 -0.84 5.48
N MET A 426 32.46 -1.08 4.80
CA MET A 426 32.65 -0.85 3.35
C MET A 426 31.72 -1.74 2.49
N PRO A 427 31.44 -1.40 1.21
CA PRO A 427 30.43 -2.13 0.40
C PRO A 427 30.72 -3.60 0.26
N PHE A 428 31.96 -3.92 -0.08
CA PHE A 428 32.38 -5.31 -0.21
C PHE A 428 32.50 -6.02 1.15
N GLN A 429 32.79 -5.29 2.24
CA GLN A 429 32.74 -5.86 3.59
C GLN A 429 31.30 -6.24 3.96
N GLN A 430 30.34 -5.36 3.71
CA GLN A 430 28.92 -5.67 3.93
C GLN A 430 28.47 -6.84 3.04
N LEU A 431 28.81 -6.84 1.74
CA LEU A 431 28.41 -7.91 0.83
C LEU A 431 28.92 -9.28 1.29
N LEU A 432 30.18 -9.38 1.70
CA LEU A 432 30.70 -10.61 2.32
C LEU A 432 29.94 -10.94 3.62
N ALA A 433 29.61 -9.94 4.43
CA ALA A 433 28.91 -10.18 5.68
C ALA A 433 27.45 -10.64 5.51
N VAL A 434 26.78 -10.32 4.40
CA VAL A 434 25.34 -10.61 4.22
C VAL A 434 25.03 -11.66 3.15
N LEU A 435 25.86 -11.84 2.13
CA LEU A 435 25.56 -12.74 1.02
C LEU A 435 25.88 -14.21 1.36
N PRO A 436 25.08 -15.18 0.89
CA PRO A 436 25.45 -16.59 0.90
C PRO A 436 26.43 -16.92 -0.24
N ALA A 437 27.15 -18.04 -0.10
CA ALA A 437 28.06 -18.53 -1.14
C ALA A 437 27.38 -18.76 -2.51
N ALA A 438 26.10 -19.12 -2.52
CA ALA A 438 25.29 -19.28 -3.73
C ALA A 438 25.21 -17.99 -4.58
N SER A 439 25.33 -16.82 -3.95
CA SER A 439 25.30 -15.50 -4.60
C SER A 439 26.70 -14.88 -4.77
N MET A 440 27.78 -15.67 -4.69
CA MET A 440 29.16 -15.16 -4.83
C MET A 440 29.44 -14.45 -6.16
N GLY A 441 28.64 -14.72 -7.20
CA GLY A 441 28.74 -14.03 -8.49
C GLY A 441 28.52 -12.51 -8.41
N LEU A 442 27.81 -12.05 -7.38
CA LEU A 442 27.57 -10.63 -7.09
C LEU A 442 28.76 -9.91 -6.45
N LEU A 443 29.77 -10.65 -5.99
CA LEU A 443 31.01 -10.11 -5.48
C LEU A 443 32.07 -10.01 -6.59
N PRO A 444 33.02 -9.08 -6.46
CA PRO A 444 34.23 -9.06 -7.28
C PRO A 444 34.95 -10.41 -7.25
N GLU A 445 35.51 -10.80 -8.39
CA GLU A 445 36.11 -12.14 -8.59
C GLU A 445 37.20 -12.45 -7.55
N CYS A 446 37.95 -11.44 -7.12
CA CYS A 446 39.00 -11.56 -6.12
C CYS A 446 38.51 -12.05 -4.75
N TYR A 447 37.25 -11.81 -4.37
CA TYR A 447 36.71 -12.20 -3.06
C TYR A 447 35.96 -13.53 -3.06
N ARG A 448 35.58 -14.07 -4.23
CA ARG A 448 34.71 -15.25 -4.34
C ARG A 448 35.29 -16.51 -3.69
N HIS A 449 36.62 -16.66 -3.75
CA HIS A 449 37.31 -17.80 -3.13
C HIS A 449 37.19 -17.84 -1.60
N LEU A 450 36.94 -16.68 -0.95
CA LEU A 450 36.78 -16.61 0.51
C LEU A 450 35.48 -17.28 0.99
N MET A 451 34.46 -17.40 0.13
CA MET A 451 33.18 -18.02 0.47
C MET A 451 33.16 -19.54 0.24
N THR A 452 34.10 -20.07 -0.54
CA THR A 452 34.05 -21.45 -1.06
C THR A 452 35.28 -22.29 -0.73
N SER A 453 36.44 -21.67 -0.51
CA SER A 453 37.66 -22.41 -0.19
C SER A 453 37.65 -22.94 1.22
N GLU A 454 37.95 -24.23 1.41
CA GLU A 454 38.12 -24.84 2.74
C GLU A 454 39.26 -24.20 3.56
N ASN A 455 40.25 -23.62 2.88
CA ASN A 455 41.36 -22.90 3.52
C ASN A 455 41.01 -21.44 3.85
N SER A 456 39.78 -21.00 3.55
CA SER A 456 39.37 -19.64 3.84
C SER A 456 39.25 -19.43 5.35
N PRO A 457 39.78 -18.32 5.90
CA PRO A 457 39.67 -18.03 7.32
C PRO A 457 38.23 -17.76 7.79
N ILE A 458 37.29 -17.62 6.84
CA ILE A 458 35.89 -17.24 7.12
C ILE A 458 34.89 -18.30 6.63
N ILE A 459 35.36 -19.51 6.26
CA ILE A 459 34.52 -20.58 5.71
C ILE A 459 33.41 -21.03 6.68
N GLU A 460 33.67 -20.98 7.99
CA GLU A 460 32.70 -21.34 9.02
C GLU A 460 31.42 -20.48 8.99
N TYR A 461 31.51 -19.26 8.44
CA TYR A 461 30.39 -18.35 8.29
C TYR A 461 29.53 -18.64 7.04
N TYR A 462 29.94 -19.56 6.17
CA TYR A 462 29.20 -19.92 4.96
C TYR A 462 28.79 -21.39 4.97
N PRO A 463 27.93 -21.82 5.91
CA PRO A 463 27.44 -23.18 5.95
C PRO A 463 26.63 -23.49 4.68
N VAL A 464 26.90 -24.64 4.06
CA VAL A 464 26.12 -25.17 2.93
C VAL A 464 24.69 -25.49 3.38
N ASP A 465 24.57 -26.13 4.54
CA ASP A 465 23.30 -26.44 5.18
C ASP A 465 23.17 -25.72 6.53
N PHE A 466 22.04 -25.05 6.73
CA PHE A 466 21.69 -24.38 7.98
C PHE A 466 20.30 -24.77 8.46
N LYS A 467 20.08 -24.72 9.78
CA LYS A 467 18.81 -25.02 10.42
C LYS A 467 17.93 -23.78 10.50
N THR A 468 16.62 -23.99 10.44
CA THR A 468 15.62 -22.95 10.68
C THR A 468 14.70 -23.36 11.81
N ASP A 469 14.42 -22.46 12.74
CA ASP A 469 13.53 -22.71 13.88
C ASP A 469 12.28 -21.83 13.78
N LEU A 470 11.11 -22.44 13.69
CA LEU A 470 9.83 -21.72 13.61
C LEU A 470 9.49 -21.00 14.92
N ASN A 471 9.99 -21.45 16.07
CA ASN A 471 9.75 -20.83 17.38
C ASN A 471 8.28 -20.40 17.62
N GLY A 472 7.33 -21.31 17.36
CA GLY A 472 5.89 -21.05 17.52
C GLY A 472 5.23 -20.24 16.40
N LYS A 473 5.99 -19.84 15.36
CA LYS A 473 5.46 -19.21 14.15
C LYS A 473 4.90 -20.25 13.19
N GLN A 474 3.87 -19.85 12.45
CA GLN A 474 3.21 -20.73 11.48
C GLN A 474 3.86 -20.69 10.10
N GLN A 475 4.60 -19.62 9.80
CA GLN A 475 5.10 -19.34 8.46
C GLN A 475 6.62 -19.47 8.42
N GLU A 476 7.15 -20.19 7.44
CA GLU A 476 8.59 -20.46 7.30
C GLU A 476 9.42 -19.17 7.14
N TRP A 477 8.84 -18.13 6.52
CA TRP A 477 9.53 -16.85 6.40
C TRP A 477 9.68 -16.09 7.73
N GLU A 478 8.97 -16.49 8.79
CA GLU A 478 9.15 -15.97 10.15
C GLU A 478 10.14 -16.81 10.97
N ALA A 479 10.64 -17.93 10.44
CA ALA A 479 11.56 -18.81 11.14
C ALA A 479 12.91 -18.14 11.40
N VAL A 480 13.50 -18.40 12.57
CA VAL A 480 14.85 -17.98 12.91
C VAL A 480 15.84 -18.77 12.07
N VAL A 481 16.73 -18.07 11.36
CA VAL A 481 17.78 -18.69 10.53
C VAL A 481 19.03 -18.83 11.39
N LEU A 482 19.41 -20.07 11.71
CA LEU A 482 20.52 -20.37 12.63
C LEU A 482 21.83 -20.47 11.84
N ILE A 483 22.46 -19.32 11.64
CA ILE A 483 23.80 -19.17 11.04
C ILE A 483 24.75 -18.47 12.01
N PRO A 484 26.06 -18.78 11.99
CA PRO A 484 27.03 -18.19 12.91
C PRO A 484 27.19 -16.68 12.69
N PHE A 485 27.26 -15.88 13.75
CA PHE A 485 27.50 -14.42 13.65
C PHE A 485 28.95 -14.16 13.24
N ILE A 486 29.17 -13.20 12.33
CA ILE A 486 30.52 -12.83 11.89
C ILE A 486 31.18 -11.95 12.95
N ASP A 487 32.40 -12.30 13.37
CA ASP A 487 33.22 -11.48 14.24
C ASP A 487 33.98 -10.41 13.47
N GLU A 488 34.10 -9.23 14.09
CA GLU A 488 34.74 -8.05 13.50
C GLU A 488 36.28 -8.11 13.57
N VAL A 489 36.84 -9.03 14.38
CA VAL A 489 38.25 -9.00 14.78
C VAL A 489 39.14 -9.83 13.84
N HIS A 490 39.97 -9.12 13.06
CA HIS A 490 41.27 -9.45 12.44
C HIS A 490 41.39 -10.23 11.09
N PRO A 491 40.84 -11.43 10.84
CA PRO A 491 41.00 -12.08 9.53
C PRO A 491 40.19 -11.39 8.43
N PHE A 492 38.99 -10.88 8.75
CA PHE A 492 38.05 -10.32 7.78
C PHE A 492 38.57 -9.00 7.19
N THR A 493 38.97 -8.06 8.04
CA THR A 493 39.47 -6.73 7.63
C THR A 493 40.87 -6.77 7.02
N ALA A 494 41.81 -7.53 7.59
CA ALA A 494 43.19 -7.60 7.09
C ALA A 494 43.29 -8.29 5.71
N THR A 495 42.48 -9.34 5.48
CA THR A 495 42.46 -10.04 4.18
C THR A 495 41.83 -9.18 3.09
N LEU A 496 40.81 -8.38 3.45
CA LEU A 496 40.13 -7.45 2.53
C LEU A 496 41.02 -6.27 2.13
N GLN A 497 41.72 -5.65 3.09
CA GLN A 497 42.65 -4.53 2.80
C GLN A 497 43.81 -4.95 1.90
N SER A 498 44.44 -6.10 2.17
CA SER A 498 45.54 -6.64 1.34
C SER A 498 45.12 -6.95 -0.11
N GLN A 499 43.86 -7.31 -0.35
CA GLN A 499 43.32 -7.61 -1.68
C GLN A 499 42.91 -6.31 -2.42
N ALA A 500 42.25 -5.38 -1.74
CA ALA A 500 41.82 -4.10 -2.29
C ALA A 500 43.01 -3.21 -2.72
N ASP A 501 44.04 -3.11 -1.87
CA ASP A 501 45.24 -2.29 -2.13
C ASP A 501 46.06 -2.77 -3.34
N LYS A 502 45.98 -4.06 -3.69
CA LYS A 502 46.73 -4.63 -4.81
C LYS A 502 46.15 -4.32 -6.19
N ARG A 503 44.89 -3.88 -6.28
CA ARG A 503 44.20 -3.68 -7.58
C ARG A 503 43.48 -2.35 -7.75
N GLY A 504 43.34 -1.53 -6.70
CA GLY A 504 42.66 -0.23 -6.80
C GLY A 504 41.13 -0.34 -6.95
N GLU A 505 40.57 -1.49 -6.58
CA GLU A 505 39.14 -1.81 -6.67
C GLU A 505 38.43 -1.58 -5.32
N GLY A 506 38.78 -0.54 -4.58
CA GLY A 506 38.06 -0.15 -3.37
C GLY A 506 36.82 0.66 -3.74
N GLN A 507 35.62 0.08 -3.61
CA GLN A 507 34.39 0.88 -3.70
C GLN A 507 34.21 1.60 -2.36
N GLU A 508 34.29 2.92 -2.34
CA GLU A 508 34.02 3.72 -1.14
C GLU A 508 32.56 4.15 -1.07
N TRP A 509 32.06 4.41 0.14
CA TRP A 509 30.79 5.09 0.30
C TRP A 509 30.92 6.59 0.05
N SER A 510 29.83 7.18 -0.43
CA SER A 510 29.71 8.62 -0.54
C SER A 510 29.28 9.23 0.79
N GLN A 511 30.06 10.20 1.27
CA GLN A 511 29.66 11.11 2.35
C GLN A 511 28.72 12.23 1.85
N ARG A 512 28.10 12.08 0.68
CA ARG A 512 27.32 13.12 0.01
C ARG A 512 26.00 12.60 -0.53
N VAL A 513 24.97 13.42 -0.43
CA VAL A 513 23.64 13.22 -1.03
C VAL A 513 23.45 14.19 -2.19
N ASP A 514 22.89 13.70 -3.28
CA ASP A 514 22.58 14.51 -4.45
C ASP A 514 21.29 15.31 -4.20
N SER A 515 21.42 16.64 -4.16
CA SER A 515 20.30 17.55 -4.22
C SER A 515 20.25 18.18 -5.61
N VAL A 516 19.12 18.09 -6.27
CA VAL A 516 18.92 18.63 -7.61
C VAL A 516 17.80 19.66 -7.57
N THR A 517 18.13 20.89 -7.97
CA THR A 517 17.21 22.01 -8.05
C THR A 517 17.09 22.51 -9.49
N PRO A 518 15.88 22.84 -9.97
CA PRO A 518 15.68 23.45 -11.28
C PRO A 518 16.43 24.78 -11.43
N THR A 519 17.19 24.95 -12.52
CA THR A 519 17.92 26.19 -12.88
C THR A 519 18.12 26.29 -14.38
N LEU A 520 18.12 27.49 -14.96
CA LEU A 520 18.38 27.67 -16.40
C LEU A 520 19.85 27.35 -16.76
N ASN A 521 20.04 26.64 -17.89
CA ASN A 521 21.31 26.43 -18.60
C ASN A 521 22.44 25.69 -17.85
N CYS A 522 22.28 24.40 -17.59
CA CYS A 522 23.38 23.51 -17.20
C CYS A 522 23.52 22.38 -18.26
N PHE A 523 24.69 21.74 -18.34
CA PHE A 523 24.89 20.57 -19.20
C PHE A 523 25.05 19.33 -18.31
N PHE A 524 24.34 18.25 -18.65
CA PHE A 524 24.47 16.96 -17.96
C PHE A 524 24.85 15.88 -18.96
N LYS A 525 25.87 15.09 -18.62
CA LYS A 525 26.31 13.94 -19.39
C LYS A 525 26.12 12.67 -18.57
N PRO A 526 25.16 11.80 -18.91
CA PRO A 526 25.07 10.48 -18.31
C PRO A 526 26.31 9.64 -18.68
N SER A 527 26.82 8.86 -17.73
CA SER A 527 27.97 7.95 -17.92
C SER A 527 27.75 6.91 -19.03
N PHE A 528 26.50 6.50 -19.25
CA PHE A 528 26.11 5.53 -20.26
C PHE A 528 25.75 6.14 -21.64
N CYS A 529 25.83 7.47 -21.79
CA CYS A 529 25.50 8.15 -23.05
C CYS A 529 26.69 8.96 -23.59
N SER A 530 26.95 8.86 -24.89
CA SER A 530 28.01 9.62 -25.55
C SER A 530 27.67 11.10 -25.75
N GLU A 531 26.39 11.45 -25.78
CA GLU A 531 25.88 12.81 -26.06
C GLU A 531 25.59 13.59 -24.76
N GLU A 532 26.00 14.85 -24.74
CA GLU A 532 25.64 15.81 -23.68
C GLU A 532 24.31 16.46 -24.02
N PHE A 533 23.39 16.49 -23.05
CA PHE A 533 22.10 17.16 -23.23
C PHE A 533 22.00 18.37 -22.32
N LEU A 534 21.33 19.41 -22.82
CA LEU A 534 21.03 20.61 -22.05
C LEU A 534 20.09 20.22 -20.90
N ALA A 535 20.55 20.35 -19.67
CA ALA A 535 19.80 20.06 -18.46
C ALA A 535 19.43 21.37 -17.76
N CYS A 536 18.13 21.55 -17.49
CA CYS A 536 17.62 22.75 -16.80
C CYS A 536 17.67 22.58 -15.26
N CYS A 537 18.79 22.07 -14.73
CA CYS A 537 18.93 21.84 -13.29
C CYS A 537 20.38 21.94 -12.79
N ARG A 538 20.52 22.37 -11.54
CA ARG A 538 21.78 22.44 -10.79
C ARG A 538 21.83 21.28 -9.81
N LYS A 539 22.93 20.52 -9.88
CA LYS A 539 23.30 19.53 -8.88
C LYS A 539 24.10 20.20 -7.76
N ALA A 540 23.74 19.92 -6.52
CA ALA A 540 24.49 20.25 -5.30
C ALA A 540 24.74 18.96 -4.52
N ASN A 541 25.97 18.79 -4.03
CA ASN A 541 26.31 17.67 -3.16
C ASN A 541 26.23 18.12 -1.72
N ILE A 542 25.34 17.50 -0.93
CA ILE A 542 25.14 17.81 0.48
C ILE A 542 25.90 16.80 1.32
N PRO A 543 26.85 17.21 2.17
CA PRO A 543 27.51 16.31 3.11
C PRO A 543 26.50 15.60 4.03
N VAL A 544 26.68 14.32 4.31
CA VAL A 544 25.74 13.52 5.14
C VAL A 544 25.65 14.05 6.57
N ASP A 545 26.76 14.53 7.12
CA ASP A 545 26.85 15.19 8.42
C ASP A 545 26.05 16.50 8.49
N ALA A 546 25.67 17.09 7.36
CA ALA A 546 24.81 18.28 7.33
C ALA A 546 23.41 18.04 7.91
N TRP A 547 22.98 16.78 8.03
CA TRP A 547 21.69 16.41 8.62
C TRP A 547 21.80 15.90 10.06
N HIS A 548 23.00 15.91 10.64
CA HIS A 548 23.19 15.52 12.02
C HIS A 548 22.55 16.54 12.97
N VAL A 549 21.66 16.07 13.83
CA VAL A 549 21.01 16.86 14.88
C VAL A 549 21.50 16.38 16.23
N SER A 550 21.93 17.32 17.07
CA SER A 550 22.34 17.02 18.45
C SER A 550 21.22 16.35 19.24
N SER A 551 21.56 15.37 20.08
CA SER A 551 20.63 14.66 20.96
C SER A 551 19.91 15.58 21.96
N ASP A 552 20.44 16.78 22.23
CA ASP A 552 19.86 17.74 23.16
C ASP A 552 18.73 18.58 22.53
N HIS A 553 18.48 18.40 21.22
CA HIS A 553 17.45 19.16 20.51
C HIS A 553 16.04 18.69 20.91
N VAL A 554 15.28 19.59 21.55
CA VAL A 554 13.88 19.36 21.88
C VAL A 554 12.97 19.92 20.78
N VAL A 555 12.17 19.04 20.19
CA VAL A 555 11.15 19.42 19.19
C VAL A 555 10.13 20.36 19.83
N LYS A 556 9.95 21.55 19.27
CA LYS A 556 8.93 22.51 19.74
C LYS A 556 7.53 22.05 19.32
N HIS A 557 6.61 21.91 20.28
CA HIS A 557 5.22 21.63 19.98
C HIS A 557 4.53 22.87 19.39
N ALA A 558 3.91 22.71 18.22
CA ALA A 558 3.02 23.72 17.65
C ALA A 558 1.63 23.65 18.28
N ASP A 559 0.99 24.81 18.45
CA ASP A 559 -0.37 24.92 18.95
C ASP A 559 -1.37 24.40 17.92
N ARG A 560 -2.31 23.54 18.35
CA ARG A 560 -3.16 22.69 17.51
C ARG A 560 -4.63 23.13 17.45
N SER A 561 -5.00 24.23 18.12
CA SER A 561 -6.38 24.41 18.59
C SER A 561 -7.32 25.24 17.71
N SER A 562 -6.95 25.70 16.50
CA SER A 562 -7.82 26.65 15.76
C SER A 562 -8.04 26.38 14.26
N LEU A 563 -7.14 25.71 13.54
CA LEU A 563 -7.22 25.58 12.08
C LEU A 563 -7.38 24.12 11.64
N TYR A 564 -8.45 23.82 10.89
CA TYR A 564 -8.60 22.53 10.21
C TYR A 564 -7.83 22.55 8.90
N PHE A 565 -6.89 21.61 8.75
CA PHE A 565 -6.16 21.42 7.50
C PHE A 565 -6.92 20.44 6.61
N CYS A 566 -7.43 20.93 5.48
CA CYS A 566 -8.27 20.13 4.59
C CYS A 566 -7.56 18.82 4.17
N GLY A 567 -8.23 17.70 4.45
CA GLY A 567 -7.76 16.34 4.12
C GLY A 567 -6.89 15.69 5.20
N PHE A 568 -6.65 16.34 6.34
CA PHE A 568 -6.09 15.70 7.54
C PHE A 568 -7.21 15.48 8.58
N PRO A 569 -7.61 14.23 8.84
CA PRO A 569 -8.73 13.93 9.73
C PRO A 569 -8.41 14.21 11.21
N THR A 570 -9.44 14.53 11.98
CA THR A 570 -9.37 14.74 13.44
C THR A 570 -10.69 14.37 14.14
N LEU A 571 -10.59 13.88 15.38
CA LEU A 571 -11.74 13.54 16.24
C LEU A 571 -12.27 14.76 17.02
N GLN A 572 -11.55 15.88 17.05
CA GLN A 572 -11.80 16.98 17.98
C GLN A 572 -13.09 17.77 17.74
N HIS A 573 -13.61 17.77 16.51
CA HIS A 573 -14.73 18.64 16.14
C HIS A 573 -16.11 18.20 16.65
N ILE A 574 -16.29 16.90 16.94
CA ILE A 574 -17.56 16.35 17.43
C ILE A 574 -17.34 15.80 18.84
N LYS A 575 -18.20 16.17 19.79
CA LYS A 575 -18.14 15.62 21.15
C LYS A 575 -18.59 14.15 21.15
N HIS A 576 -17.76 13.27 21.69
CA HIS A 576 -18.02 11.84 21.72
C HIS A 576 -17.45 11.18 22.98
N LYS A 577 -17.99 10.01 23.32
CA LYS A 577 -17.37 9.05 24.24
C LYS A 577 -16.57 8.04 23.45
N PHE A 578 -15.58 7.42 24.10
CA PHE A 578 -14.81 6.34 23.52
C PHE A 578 -14.70 5.16 24.50
N TYR A 579 -14.72 3.94 23.97
CA TYR A 579 -14.57 2.71 24.75
C TYR A 579 -14.15 1.54 23.86
N LYS A 580 -13.56 0.51 24.45
CA LYS A 580 -13.18 -0.71 23.71
C LYS A 580 -14.33 -1.71 23.67
N LYS A 581 -14.60 -2.30 22.49
CA LYS A 581 -15.61 -3.36 22.32
C LYS A 581 -15.24 -4.28 21.16
N LYS A 582 -15.56 -5.57 21.29
CA LYS A 582 -15.51 -6.54 20.18
C LYS A 582 -16.75 -6.35 19.29
N SER A 583 -16.70 -5.40 18.36
CA SER A 583 -17.87 -5.04 17.52
C SER A 583 -17.87 -5.74 16.15
N GLY A 584 -16.77 -6.40 15.77
CA GLY A 584 -16.69 -7.08 14.48
C GLY A 584 -16.63 -6.12 13.28
N VAL A 585 -16.03 -4.94 13.47
CA VAL A 585 -15.84 -3.94 12.41
C VAL A 585 -15.15 -4.56 11.20
N VAL A 586 -15.52 -4.11 10.01
CA VAL A 586 -15.06 -4.64 8.73
C VAL A 586 -14.24 -3.54 8.07
N VAL A 587 -12.94 -3.48 8.37
CA VAL A 587 -12.02 -2.52 7.73
C VAL A 587 -11.52 -3.07 6.40
N PHE A 588 -11.11 -4.34 6.40
CA PHE A 588 -10.68 -5.11 5.23
C PHE A 588 -11.82 -5.98 4.67
N GLN A 589 -11.50 -7.14 4.07
CA GLN A 589 -12.47 -8.04 3.46
C GLN A 589 -13.24 -8.92 4.46
N GLN A 590 -12.84 -8.93 5.73
CA GLN A 590 -13.42 -9.77 6.78
C GLN A 590 -13.65 -8.96 8.05
N SER A 591 -14.61 -9.38 8.87
CA SER A 591 -14.84 -8.81 10.20
C SER A 591 -13.65 -9.04 11.12
N SER A 592 -13.31 -8.00 11.90
CA SER A 592 -12.33 -8.08 12.98
C SER A 592 -12.78 -9.11 14.03
N ARG A 593 -11.80 -9.81 14.61
CA ARG A 593 -12.00 -10.70 15.76
C ARG A 593 -11.57 -10.05 17.07
N GLY A 594 -10.78 -8.98 16.99
CA GLY A 594 -10.22 -8.26 18.14
C GLY A 594 -11.16 -7.18 18.68
N GLU A 595 -10.70 -6.52 19.74
CA GLU A 595 -11.36 -5.31 20.24
C GLU A 595 -11.09 -4.11 19.34
N ASN A 596 -12.12 -3.27 19.20
CA ASN A 596 -12.09 -2.04 18.43
C ASN A 596 -12.32 -0.85 19.37
N MET A 597 -11.67 0.28 19.11
CA MET A 597 -11.99 1.55 19.77
C MET A 597 -13.27 2.11 19.14
N MET A 598 -14.36 2.09 19.90
CA MET A 598 -15.66 2.60 19.48
C MET A 598 -15.79 4.06 19.88
N LEU A 599 -16.35 4.88 18.99
CA LEU A 599 -16.66 6.29 19.26
C LEU A 599 -18.17 6.48 19.26
N GLU A 600 -18.74 6.99 20.34
CA GLU A 600 -20.18 7.23 20.47
C GLU A 600 -20.46 8.73 20.48
N ILE A 601 -21.18 9.21 19.47
CA ILE A 601 -21.50 10.64 19.33
C ILE A 601 -22.48 11.04 20.44
N LEU A 602 -22.13 12.11 21.15
CA LEU A 602 -23.00 12.64 22.21
C LEU A 602 -24.05 13.58 21.63
N PRO A 603 -25.30 13.52 22.13
CA PRO A 603 -26.32 14.49 21.76
C PRO A 603 -25.85 15.91 22.09
N THR A 604 -26.05 16.84 21.15
CA THR A 604 -25.80 18.27 21.36
C THR A 604 -26.76 18.78 22.44
N GLN A 605 -26.26 19.49 23.46
CA GLN A 605 -27.09 20.01 24.57
C GLN A 605 -28.04 21.18 24.16
N GLU A 606 -28.19 21.44 22.86
CA GLU A 606 -28.96 22.56 22.30
C GLU A 606 -30.39 22.15 21.92
N GLY A 607 -31.32 22.13 22.88
CA GLY A 607 -32.76 22.00 22.60
C GLY A 607 -33.20 20.74 21.84
N GLU A 608 -34.49 20.64 21.52
CA GLU A 608 -34.98 19.61 20.58
C GLU A 608 -34.54 19.96 19.15
N THR A 609 -34.01 18.97 18.43
CA THR A 609 -33.52 19.12 17.04
C THR A 609 -34.69 19.24 16.07
N ILE A 610 -35.30 20.42 15.98
CA ILE A 610 -36.43 20.68 15.08
C ILE A 610 -35.92 20.82 13.63
N CYS A 611 -36.51 20.06 12.70
CA CYS A 611 -36.14 20.03 11.27
C CYS A 611 -36.07 21.43 10.64
N ASP A 612 -37.06 22.28 10.90
CA ASP A 612 -37.14 23.67 10.40
C ASP A 612 -35.92 24.51 10.82
N ASN A 613 -35.48 24.37 12.08
CA ASN A 613 -34.32 25.09 12.59
C ASN A 613 -33.03 24.59 11.93
N VAL A 614 -32.92 23.28 11.73
CA VAL A 614 -31.79 22.69 11.02
C VAL A 614 -31.75 23.19 9.58
N ALA A 615 -32.88 23.15 8.87
CA ALA A 615 -32.98 23.64 7.49
C ALA A 615 -32.57 25.11 7.37
N ALA A 616 -33.01 25.98 8.29
CA ALA A 616 -32.61 27.38 8.31
C ALA A 616 -31.11 27.58 8.53
N GLN A 617 -30.46 26.68 9.27
CA GLN A 617 -29.01 26.74 9.52
C GLN A 617 -28.19 26.29 8.32
N VAL A 618 -28.54 25.16 7.68
CA VAL A 618 -27.63 24.46 6.75
C VAL A 618 -28.06 24.49 5.28
N LEU A 619 -29.33 24.69 4.96
CA LEU A 619 -29.83 24.58 3.59
C LEU A 619 -29.17 25.64 2.67
N GLY A 620 -28.64 25.21 1.52
CA GLY A 620 -27.95 26.08 0.57
C GLY A 620 -26.57 26.55 1.01
N LYS A 621 -26.05 26.09 2.15
CA LYS A 621 -24.72 26.43 2.68
C LYS A 621 -23.74 25.25 2.59
N PRO A 622 -22.42 25.54 2.56
CA PRO A 622 -21.40 24.52 2.71
C PRO A 622 -21.30 24.06 4.18
N VAL A 623 -21.18 22.76 4.39
CA VAL A 623 -20.93 22.13 5.70
C VAL A 623 -19.88 21.03 5.53
N PHE A 624 -19.28 20.57 6.64
CA PHE A 624 -18.34 19.45 6.61
C PHE A 624 -19.02 18.15 7.04
N VAL A 625 -18.98 17.15 6.16
CA VAL A 625 -19.59 15.82 6.36
C VAL A 625 -18.51 14.74 6.49
N ASN A 626 -18.91 13.47 6.68
CA ASN A 626 -18.00 12.30 6.71
C ASN A 626 -16.99 12.24 7.87
N TRP A 627 -17.27 12.89 9.01
CA TRP A 627 -16.42 12.83 10.20
C TRP A 627 -15.91 11.40 10.52
N PRO A 628 -14.62 11.22 10.85
CA PRO A 628 -13.58 12.26 11.05
C PRO A 628 -12.84 12.71 9.79
N HIS A 629 -13.11 12.10 8.64
CA HIS A 629 -12.53 12.48 7.34
C HIS A 629 -13.40 13.56 6.71
N LEU A 630 -13.25 14.79 7.19
CA LEU A 630 -14.16 15.88 6.85
C LEU A 630 -14.04 16.28 5.39
N GLU A 631 -15.15 16.17 4.67
CA GLU A 631 -15.32 16.61 3.29
C GLU A 631 -16.34 17.76 3.22
N GLU A 632 -16.07 18.75 2.40
CA GLU A 632 -17.00 19.87 2.23
C GLU A 632 -18.17 19.47 1.31
N ALA A 633 -19.40 19.74 1.76
CA ALA A 633 -20.62 19.44 1.02
C ALA A 633 -21.60 20.62 1.04
N ARG A 634 -22.26 20.87 -0.09
CA ARG A 634 -23.36 21.83 -0.21
C ARG A 634 -24.68 21.11 0.05
N ILE A 635 -25.45 21.58 1.03
CA ILE A 635 -26.73 20.97 1.37
C ILE A 635 -27.83 21.45 0.43
N VAL A 636 -28.51 20.51 -0.21
CA VAL A 636 -29.60 20.77 -1.17
C VAL A 636 -30.98 20.37 -0.64
N ALA A 637 -31.03 19.48 0.35
CA ALA A 637 -32.27 19.18 1.06
C ALA A 637 -32.03 18.73 2.52
N VAL A 638 -33.03 18.90 3.37
CA VAL A 638 -33.06 18.48 4.78
C VAL A 638 -34.37 17.75 5.04
N SER A 639 -34.35 16.65 5.78
CA SER A 639 -35.52 15.79 5.98
C SER A 639 -35.53 15.13 7.35
N ASP A 640 -36.68 15.11 8.02
CA ASP A 640 -36.92 14.40 9.30
C ASP A 640 -37.65 13.06 9.13
N GLY A 641 -38.00 12.71 7.90
CA GLY A 641 -38.73 11.47 7.58
C GLY A 641 -40.23 11.68 7.39
N GLU A 642 -40.78 12.83 7.76
CA GLU A 642 -42.15 13.24 7.42
C GLU A 642 -42.17 14.45 6.47
N THR A 643 -41.32 15.43 6.76
CA THR A 643 -41.15 16.67 6.01
C THR A 643 -39.79 16.72 5.35
N LYS A 644 -39.73 17.35 4.17
CA LYS A 644 -38.50 17.57 3.40
C LYS A 644 -38.44 19.00 2.89
N PHE A 645 -37.39 19.70 3.28
CA PHE A 645 -37.01 21.04 2.81
C PHE A 645 -36.05 20.89 1.65
N ILE A 646 -36.37 21.47 0.49
CA ILE A 646 -35.60 21.33 -0.74
C ILE A 646 -35.24 22.72 -1.27
N LEU A 647 -34.01 22.86 -1.76
CA LEU A 647 -33.56 24.07 -2.45
C LEU A 647 -34.24 24.17 -3.82
N ASP A 648 -35.06 25.20 -4.02
CA ASP A 648 -35.85 25.43 -5.25
C ASP A 648 -35.08 26.29 -6.24
N GLU A 649 -34.16 25.65 -6.96
CA GLU A 649 -33.32 26.29 -7.97
C GLU A 649 -33.54 25.70 -9.37
N PRO A 650 -33.35 26.50 -10.44
CA PRO A 650 -33.30 25.97 -11.79
C PRO A 650 -32.20 24.90 -11.93
N PRO A 651 -32.41 23.87 -12.76
CA PRO A 651 -31.40 22.84 -13.01
C PRO A 651 -30.05 23.45 -13.43
N GLY A 652 -28.97 22.98 -12.80
CA GLY A 652 -27.60 23.43 -13.07
C GLY A 652 -27.13 24.62 -12.25
N VAL A 653 -28.00 25.30 -11.49
CA VAL A 653 -27.58 26.34 -10.54
C VAL A 653 -26.94 25.68 -9.32
N GLN A 654 -25.75 26.18 -8.94
CA GLN A 654 -24.99 25.68 -7.80
C GLN A 654 -24.61 26.79 -6.80
N LYS A 655 -25.53 27.72 -6.55
CA LYS A 655 -25.26 28.90 -5.73
C LYS A 655 -25.14 28.59 -4.24
N VAL A 656 -24.20 29.25 -3.57
CA VAL A 656 -24.02 29.18 -2.11
C VAL A 656 -24.70 30.38 -1.44
N TYR A 657 -25.49 30.13 -0.38
CA TYR A 657 -26.29 31.12 0.33
C TYR A 657 -25.73 31.40 1.74
N GLU A 658 -24.57 32.04 1.82
CA GLU A 658 -23.91 32.37 3.10
C GLU A 658 -24.43 33.65 3.76
N LYS A 659 -24.88 34.64 2.97
CA LYS A 659 -25.26 35.95 3.50
C LYS A 659 -26.70 35.95 4.02
N PRO A 660 -26.96 36.53 5.22
CA PRO A 660 -28.32 36.69 5.75
C PRO A 660 -29.24 37.50 4.82
N SER A 661 -28.66 38.38 3.99
CA SER A 661 -29.38 39.20 3.02
C SER A 661 -29.91 38.43 1.80
N SER A 662 -29.50 37.17 1.60
CA SER A 662 -29.94 36.31 0.49
C SER A 662 -30.35 34.93 1.02
N PRO A 663 -31.57 34.77 1.57
CA PRO A 663 -32.04 33.47 2.02
C PRO A 663 -32.18 32.49 0.84
N PRO A 664 -31.96 31.18 1.07
CA PRO A 664 -32.09 30.17 0.03
C PRO A 664 -33.56 30.02 -0.41
N PRO A 665 -33.85 29.92 -1.72
CA PRO A 665 -35.19 29.60 -2.20
C PRO A 665 -35.55 28.19 -1.72
N THR A 666 -36.59 28.07 -0.89
CA THR A 666 -36.90 26.83 -0.17
C THR A 666 -38.31 26.37 -0.48
N LYS A 667 -38.45 25.11 -0.88
CA LYS A 667 -39.71 24.41 -1.08
C LYS A 667 -39.87 23.33 -0.03
N VAL A 668 -41.01 23.32 0.64
CA VAL A 668 -41.35 22.31 1.67
C VAL A 668 -42.33 21.29 1.08
N THR A 669 -42.05 20.01 1.28
CA THR A 669 -42.88 18.90 0.81
C THR A 669 -43.05 17.86 1.91
N TYR A 670 -44.23 17.24 1.98
CA TYR A 670 -44.46 16.05 2.80
C TYR A 670 -44.07 14.79 2.02
N LEU A 671 -43.37 13.87 2.67
CA LEU A 671 -42.88 12.65 2.06
C LEU A 671 -44.02 11.66 1.81
N SER A 672 -44.01 11.04 0.64
CA SER A 672 -44.88 9.90 0.33
C SER A 672 -44.42 8.63 1.05
N ASP A 673 -45.31 7.63 1.22
CA ASP A 673 -44.97 6.33 1.83
C ASP A 673 -43.73 5.65 1.23
N LYS A 674 -43.48 5.87 -0.07
CA LYS A 674 -42.29 5.34 -0.74
C LYS A 674 -41.03 6.08 -0.28
N GLU A 675 -41.08 7.41 -0.26
CA GLU A 675 -39.92 8.23 0.13
C GLU A 675 -39.62 8.11 1.63
N GLN A 676 -40.64 7.91 2.47
CA GLN A 676 -40.44 7.58 3.89
C GLN A 676 -39.67 6.26 4.05
N LYS A 677 -40.02 5.22 3.26
CA LYS A 677 -39.28 3.95 3.27
C LYS A 677 -37.85 4.12 2.78
N ASP A 678 -37.62 4.97 1.78
CA ASP A 678 -36.28 5.23 1.28
C ASP A 678 -35.45 6.05 2.29
N TRP A 679 -36.06 7.01 3.00
CA TRP A 679 -35.44 7.72 4.12
C TRP A 679 -35.03 6.77 5.25
N VAL A 680 -35.88 5.81 5.63
CA VAL A 680 -35.55 4.79 6.64
C VAL A 680 -34.37 3.93 6.18
N LYS A 681 -34.30 3.57 4.89
CA LYS A 681 -33.14 2.85 4.34
C LYS A 681 -31.87 3.69 4.37
N ASP A 682 -31.95 4.98 4.06
CA ASP A 682 -30.82 5.90 4.14
C ASP A 682 -30.28 5.94 5.58
N VAL A 683 -31.16 6.11 6.58
CA VAL A 683 -30.78 6.11 8.00
C VAL A 683 -30.13 4.78 8.41
N GLN A 684 -30.73 3.64 8.02
CA GLN A 684 -30.15 2.31 8.29
C GLN A 684 -28.79 2.13 7.63
N GLY A 685 -28.65 2.55 6.38
CA GLY A 685 -27.41 2.47 5.61
C GLY A 685 -26.29 3.32 6.22
N ILE A 686 -26.59 4.56 6.62
CA ILE A 686 -25.64 5.44 7.31
C ILE A 686 -25.22 4.82 8.65
N THR A 687 -26.18 4.37 9.46
CA THR A 687 -25.93 3.79 10.78
C THR A 687 -25.05 2.54 10.67
N GLU A 688 -25.37 1.63 9.75
CA GLU A 688 -24.59 0.42 9.51
C GLU A 688 -23.18 0.74 8.99
N PHE A 689 -23.07 1.71 8.08
CA PHE A 689 -21.78 2.14 7.55
C PHE A 689 -20.87 2.70 8.65
N TYR A 690 -21.35 3.64 9.46
CA TYR A 690 -20.55 4.21 10.55
C TYR A 690 -20.18 3.14 11.60
N LEU A 691 -21.12 2.27 11.97
CA LEU A 691 -20.85 1.22 12.96
C LEU A 691 -19.85 0.18 12.43
N LYS A 692 -20.12 -0.42 11.27
CA LYS A 692 -19.32 -1.54 10.74
C LYS A 692 -18.01 -1.08 10.11
N ARG A 693 -17.98 0.05 9.41
CA ARG A 693 -16.75 0.50 8.70
C ARG A 693 -15.90 1.42 9.57
N LYS A 694 -16.52 2.35 10.31
CA LYS A 694 -15.80 3.38 11.08
C LYS A 694 -15.69 3.10 12.58
N GLY A 695 -16.46 2.15 13.12
CA GLY A 695 -16.52 1.93 14.57
C GLY A 695 -17.17 3.09 15.32
N ILE A 696 -18.08 3.83 14.67
CA ILE A 696 -18.76 4.99 15.24
C ILE A 696 -20.23 4.67 15.48
N VAL A 697 -20.72 4.98 16.67
CA VAL A 697 -22.13 4.90 17.07
C VAL A 697 -22.73 6.29 16.95
N ILE A 698 -23.60 6.47 15.96
CA ILE A 698 -24.28 7.74 15.65
C ILE A 698 -25.50 7.99 16.57
N ASN A 699 -26.03 6.96 17.23
CA ASN A 699 -27.32 6.96 17.93
C ASN A 699 -28.51 7.24 16.98
N ASP A 700 -29.68 7.54 17.53
CA ASP A 700 -30.89 7.78 16.74
C ASP A 700 -30.72 9.01 15.83
N THR A 701 -31.13 8.89 14.56
CA THR A 701 -30.99 9.95 13.55
C THR A 701 -32.35 10.54 13.24
N ASP A 702 -32.65 11.68 13.86
CA ASP A 702 -33.91 12.39 13.66
C ASP A 702 -33.91 13.19 12.34
N VAL A 703 -32.74 13.67 11.89
CA VAL A 703 -32.62 14.53 10.70
C VAL A 703 -31.51 14.05 9.78
N VAL A 704 -31.84 13.93 8.49
CA VAL A 704 -30.92 13.59 7.41
C VAL A 704 -30.72 14.80 6.49
N LEU A 705 -29.47 15.12 6.21
CA LEU A 705 -29.07 16.11 5.22
C LEU A 705 -28.75 15.43 3.89
N TYR A 706 -29.23 16.00 2.80
CA TYR A 706 -28.88 15.58 1.45
C TYR A 706 -27.95 16.62 0.83
N GLY A 707 -26.71 16.23 0.54
CA GLY A 707 -25.65 17.15 0.12
C GLY A 707 -24.90 16.70 -1.13
N GLN A 708 -24.32 17.68 -1.83
CA GLN A 708 -23.41 17.49 -2.96
C GLN A 708 -21.98 17.74 -2.50
N LEU A 709 -21.07 16.78 -2.68
CA LEU A 709 -19.66 16.93 -2.28
C LEU A 709 -18.93 17.94 -3.18
N LEU A 710 -17.95 18.67 -2.62
CA LEU A 710 -17.08 19.58 -3.37
C LEU A 710 -16.23 18.78 -4.37
N THR A 711 -16.23 19.20 -5.63
CA THR A 711 -15.40 18.60 -6.69
C THR A 711 -14.19 19.45 -7.07
N GLY A 712 -14.24 20.76 -6.82
CA GLY A 712 -13.14 21.67 -7.10
C GLY A 712 -13.61 23.12 -7.21
N ARG A 713 -12.80 23.97 -7.85
CA ARG A 713 -13.11 25.40 -7.99
C ARG A 713 -12.92 25.85 -9.44
N LYS A 714 -13.83 26.69 -9.94
CA LYS A 714 -13.82 27.21 -11.31
C LYS A 714 -13.85 28.73 -11.29
N TYR A 715 -13.01 29.34 -12.13
CA TYR A 715 -13.05 30.78 -12.36
C TYR A 715 -14.25 31.15 -13.23
N VAL A 716 -15.11 32.02 -12.70
CA VAL A 716 -16.30 32.52 -13.38
C VAL A 716 -16.15 34.03 -13.61
N PRO A 717 -16.30 34.52 -14.86
CA PRO A 717 -16.29 35.95 -15.15
C PRO A 717 -17.55 36.63 -14.62
N GLN A 718 -17.38 37.70 -13.84
CA GLN A 718 -18.44 38.58 -13.37
C GLN A 718 -18.61 39.81 -14.28
N ASP A 719 -19.66 40.60 -14.02
CA ASP A 719 -19.90 41.88 -14.69
C ASP A 719 -18.67 42.80 -14.59
N LYS A 720 -18.31 43.46 -15.70
CA LYS A 720 -17.11 44.31 -15.86
C LYS A 720 -15.75 43.59 -15.92
N GLY A 721 -15.74 42.25 -16.07
CA GLY A 721 -14.51 41.49 -16.37
C GLY A 721 -13.67 41.08 -15.15
N ALA A 722 -14.20 41.26 -13.94
CA ALA A 722 -13.63 40.69 -12.72
C ALA A 722 -13.82 39.16 -12.71
N LEU A 723 -12.88 38.43 -12.10
CA LEU A 723 -12.96 36.98 -11.93
C LEU A 723 -13.26 36.62 -10.48
N GLU A 724 -14.18 35.68 -10.30
CA GLU A 724 -14.46 35.07 -9.00
C GLU A 724 -14.17 33.57 -9.08
N LEU A 725 -13.59 33.02 -8.02
CA LEU A 725 -13.30 31.60 -7.91
C LEU A 725 -14.47 30.92 -7.18
N GLU A 726 -15.36 30.29 -7.93
CA GLU A 726 -16.56 29.64 -7.39
C GLU A 726 -16.32 28.14 -7.12
N LYS A 727 -16.91 27.63 -6.03
CA LYS A 727 -16.93 26.20 -5.69
C LYS A 727 -17.81 25.44 -6.68
N GLN A 728 -17.39 24.24 -7.06
CA GLN A 728 -18.12 23.33 -7.93
C GLN A 728 -18.49 22.07 -7.17
N TRP A 729 -19.70 21.57 -7.37
CA TRP A 729 -20.28 20.50 -6.58
C TRP A 729 -20.65 19.30 -7.45
N ALA A 730 -20.59 18.11 -6.85
CA ALA A 730 -20.92 16.85 -7.51
C ALA A 730 -22.38 16.84 -7.99
N LYS A 731 -22.64 16.20 -9.14
CA LYS A 731 -24.01 15.99 -9.62
C LYS A 731 -24.79 15.06 -8.69
N GLN A 732 -24.12 14.07 -8.10
CA GLN A 732 -24.71 13.12 -7.17
C GLN A 732 -25.03 13.78 -5.83
N VAL A 733 -26.21 13.48 -5.29
CA VAL A 733 -26.66 13.92 -3.97
C VAL A 733 -26.59 12.70 -3.04
N LEU A 734 -25.95 12.87 -1.88
CA LEU A 734 -25.73 11.81 -0.89
C LEU A 734 -26.39 12.16 0.45
N PRO A 735 -26.89 11.16 1.19
CA PRO A 735 -27.48 11.37 2.52
C PRO A 735 -26.42 11.36 3.62
N PHE A 736 -26.57 12.24 4.62
CA PHE A 736 -25.68 12.39 5.78
C PHE A 736 -26.49 12.61 7.06
N ALA A 737 -26.10 11.97 8.16
CA ALA A 737 -26.73 12.18 9.47
C ALA A 737 -26.32 13.53 10.05
N TYR A 738 -27.28 14.35 10.49
CA TYR A 738 -27.02 15.72 10.98
C TYR A 738 -26.01 15.77 12.14
N GLN A 739 -26.11 14.86 13.11
CA GLN A 739 -25.21 14.81 14.27
C GLN A 739 -23.75 14.45 13.92
N ALA A 740 -23.48 13.96 12.71
CA ALA A 740 -22.12 13.69 12.20
C ALA A 740 -21.58 14.82 11.30
N VAL A 741 -22.27 15.96 11.25
CA VAL A 741 -21.90 17.14 10.45
C VAL A 741 -21.24 18.19 11.32
N VAL A 742 -20.14 18.75 10.84
CA VAL A 742 -19.44 19.86 11.49
C VAL A 742 -19.74 21.16 10.76
N LYS A 743 -20.07 22.19 11.53
CA LYS A 743 -20.45 23.53 11.05
C LYS A 743 -19.33 24.53 11.37
N ASP A 744 -19.22 25.57 10.56
CA ASP A 744 -18.45 26.80 10.85
C ASP A 744 -16.98 26.59 11.25
N ILE A 745 -16.25 25.75 10.50
CA ILE A 745 -14.80 25.56 10.72
C ILE A 745 -14.00 26.52 9.83
N GLU A 746 -12.99 27.18 10.40
CA GLU A 746 -11.94 27.84 9.62
C GLU A 746 -11.02 26.79 9.00
N ALA A 747 -11.29 26.49 7.74
CA ALA A 747 -10.53 25.51 6.96
C ALA A 747 -9.38 26.19 6.20
N PHE A 748 -8.17 25.69 6.39
CA PHE A 748 -6.99 26.11 5.64
C PHE A 748 -6.94 25.38 4.30
N TYR A 749 -7.12 26.13 3.22
CA TYR A 749 -6.84 25.68 1.86
C TYR A 749 -5.50 26.30 1.43
N SER A 750 -4.59 25.49 0.87
CA SER A 750 -3.32 26.00 0.34
C SER A 750 -3.56 27.16 -0.63
N SER A 751 -2.65 28.15 -0.60
CA SER A 751 -2.77 29.39 -1.38
C SER A 751 -2.93 29.10 -2.88
N LEU A 752 -4.16 29.20 -3.38
CA LEU A 752 -4.44 29.15 -4.81
C LEU A 752 -4.02 30.48 -5.43
N THR A 753 -3.30 30.43 -6.56
CA THR A 753 -3.04 31.63 -7.37
C THR A 753 -4.37 32.29 -7.70
N SER A 754 -4.60 33.52 -7.22
CA SER A 754 -5.83 34.27 -7.45
C SER A 754 -5.70 35.11 -8.71
N PHE A 755 -6.31 34.67 -9.82
CA PHE A 755 -6.43 35.51 -11.01
C PHE A 755 -7.52 36.54 -10.79
N LYS A 756 -7.23 37.82 -11.03
CA LYS A 756 -8.17 38.93 -10.79
C LYS A 756 -8.84 39.41 -12.07
N SER A 757 -8.21 39.19 -13.23
CA SER A 757 -8.70 39.65 -14.53
C SER A 757 -8.59 38.58 -15.62
N LEU A 758 -9.38 38.75 -16.68
CA LEU A 758 -9.36 37.85 -17.84
C LEU A 758 -7.99 37.79 -18.54
N ASP A 759 -7.21 38.87 -18.52
CA ASP A 759 -5.86 38.91 -19.11
C ASP A 759 -4.87 38.05 -18.31
N GLU A 760 -4.98 38.06 -16.98
CA GLU A 760 -4.18 37.18 -16.11
C GLU A 760 -4.60 35.70 -16.24
N LEU A 761 -5.89 35.43 -16.45
CA LEU A 761 -6.41 34.07 -16.63
C LEU A 761 -6.16 33.53 -18.04
N PHE A 762 -6.00 34.37 -19.05
CA PHE A 762 -5.71 33.95 -20.42
C PHE A 762 -4.59 34.81 -21.03
N PRO A 763 -3.35 34.74 -20.51
CA PRO A 763 -2.26 35.48 -21.10
C PRO A 763 -1.90 34.91 -22.49
N PRO A 764 -1.29 35.71 -23.39
CA PRO A 764 -0.83 35.23 -24.68
C PRO A 764 0.04 33.97 -24.57
N ALA A 765 -0.04 33.10 -25.57
CA ALA A 765 0.63 31.78 -25.61
C ALA A 765 0.08 30.73 -24.61
N THR A 766 -1.02 31.01 -23.89
CA THR A 766 -1.68 30.02 -23.04
C THR A 766 -2.44 28.99 -23.88
N THR A 767 -2.28 27.72 -23.55
CA THR A 767 -3.06 26.62 -24.15
C THR A 767 -4.46 26.55 -23.56
N VAL A 768 -5.47 26.50 -24.42
CA VAL A 768 -6.89 26.37 -24.06
C VAL A 768 -7.60 25.35 -24.96
N PHE A 769 -8.74 24.85 -24.50
CA PHE A 769 -9.62 23.95 -25.25
C PHE A 769 -10.99 24.59 -25.46
N MET A 770 -11.59 24.37 -26.62
CA MET A 770 -12.95 24.81 -26.92
C MET A 770 -13.98 23.85 -26.31
N VAL A 771 -14.94 24.38 -25.55
CA VAL A 771 -16.06 23.63 -24.93
C VAL A 771 -17.39 23.87 -25.65
N GLY A 772 -17.38 24.64 -26.76
CA GLY A 772 -18.57 24.93 -27.56
C GLY A 772 -18.44 24.56 -29.03
N ALA A 773 -19.58 24.52 -29.73
CA ALA A 773 -19.62 24.37 -31.18
C ALA A 773 -19.04 25.62 -31.89
N PRO A 774 -18.46 25.48 -33.11
CA PRO A 774 -18.33 24.25 -33.91
C PRO A 774 -17.03 23.45 -33.66
N TYR A 775 -16.13 23.93 -32.80
CA TYR A 775 -14.78 23.35 -32.64
C TYR A 775 -14.57 22.62 -31.31
N TYR A 776 -15.60 21.99 -30.77
CA TYR A 776 -15.56 21.29 -29.48
C TYR A 776 -14.36 20.34 -29.38
N GLY A 777 -13.59 20.44 -28.28
CA GLY A 777 -12.37 19.66 -28.04
C GLY A 777 -11.13 20.11 -28.85
N ALA A 778 -11.22 21.16 -29.67
CA ALA A 778 -10.05 21.73 -30.35
C ALA A 778 -9.10 22.39 -29.37
N MET A 779 -7.81 22.06 -29.47
CA MET A 779 -6.74 22.72 -28.73
C MET A 779 -6.37 24.02 -29.45
N GLY A 780 -6.24 25.10 -28.70
CA GLY A 780 -5.91 26.41 -29.22
C GLY A 780 -4.93 27.16 -28.34
N GLU A 781 -4.35 28.20 -28.92
CA GLU A 781 -3.39 29.08 -28.26
C GLU A 781 -3.97 30.49 -28.20
N VAL A 782 -3.97 31.07 -27.00
CA VAL A 782 -4.44 32.44 -26.77
C VAL A 782 -3.50 33.42 -27.46
N GLN A 783 -4.08 34.37 -28.19
CA GLN A 783 -3.38 35.47 -28.85
C GLN A 783 -3.60 36.77 -28.07
N ASP A 784 -2.86 37.81 -28.47
CA ASP A 784 -3.11 39.16 -27.94
C ASP A 784 -4.59 39.55 -28.13
N SER A 785 -5.20 39.87 -26.99
CA SER A 785 -6.64 40.10 -26.83
C SER A 785 -6.94 41.49 -26.26
N GLN A 786 -5.94 42.37 -26.10
CA GLN A 786 -6.13 43.70 -25.50
C GLN A 786 -7.25 44.53 -26.15
N ASP A 787 -7.46 44.36 -27.46
CA ASP A 787 -8.50 45.06 -28.22
C ASP A 787 -9.91 44.49 -28.02
N VAL A 788 -10.04 43.18 -27.76
CA VAL A 788 -11.32 42.47 -27.61
C VAL A 788 -11.72 42.20 -26.16
N LEU A 789 -10.82 42.42 -25.19
CA LEU A 789 -11.10 42.28 -23.77
C LEU A 789 -12.21 43.23 -23.28
N LYS A 790 -12.35 44.40 -23.91
CA LYS A 790 -13.44 45.37 -23.63
C LYS A 790 -14.82 44.78 -23.90
N ASP A 791 -14.92 43.83 -24.84
CA ASP A 791 -16.14 43.11 -25.18
C ASP A 791 -16.31 41.82 -24.36
N GLY A 792 -15.44 41.57 -23.38
CA GLY A 792 -15.43 40.36 -22.55
C GLY A 792 -15.13 39.09 -23.33
N ARG A 793 -14.27 39.17 -24.36
CA ARG A 793 -13.90 38.04 -25.22
C ARG A 793 -12.39 37.83 -25.29
N ILE A 794 -11.99 36.62 -25.66
CA ILE A 794 -10.59 36.19 -25.82
C ILE A 794 -10.37 35.75 -27.27
N ARG A 795 -9.24 36.15 -27.86
CA ARG A 795 -8.83 35.74 -29.20
C ARG A 795 -7.97 34.48 -29.10
N VAL A 796 -8.38 33.42 -29.81
CA VAL A 796 -7.70 32.12 -29.79
C VAL A 796 -7.48 31.64 -31.21
N VAL A 797 -6.32 31.01 -31.45
CA VAL A 797 -6.06 30.25 -32.69
C VAL A 797 -6.17 28.77 -32.38
N PHE A 798 -7.24 28.14 -32.84
CA PHE A 798 -7.46 26.70 -32.69
C PHE A 798 -6.75 25.92 -33.79
N SER A 799 -6.14 24.81 -33.40
CA SER A 799 -5.64 23.79 -34.31
C SER A 799 -6.69 22.68 -34.42
N VAL A 800 -7.41 22.65 -35.54
CA VAL A 800 -8.48 21.69 -35.81
C VAL A 800 -7.92 20.56 -36.68
N PRO A 801 -7.69 19.36 -36.13
CA PRO A 801 -7.22 18.23 -36.91
C PRO A 801 -8.37 17.57 -37.68
N HIS A 802 -8.03 16.86 -38.76
CA HIS A 802 -8.98 16.01 -39.47
C HIS A 802 -9.24 14.72 -38.67
N GLU A 803 -10.48 14.49 -38.25
CA GLU A 803 -10.88 13.28 -37.51
C GLU A 803 -11.04 12.06 -38.44
N PRO A 804 -10.76 10.84 -37.95
CA PRO A 804 -10.86 9.64 -38.75
C PRO A 804 -12.35 9.25 -38.94
N GLN A 805 -12.70 8.76 -40.13
CA GLN A 805 -14.08 8.41 -40.47
C GLN A 805 -14.43 7.02 -39.92
N MET A 806 -15.34 6.95 -38.94
CA MET A 806 -15.70 5.72 -38.24
C MET A 806 -17.12 5.21 -38.54
N ASP A 807 -17.97 6.00 -39.20
CA ASP A 807 -19.39 5.68 -39.39
C ASP A 807 -19.62 4.33 -40.07
N HIS A 808 -18.84 4.01 -41.10
CA HIS A 808 -18.93 2.73 -41.80
C HIS A 808 -18.54 1.55 -40.89
N LEU A 809 -17.55 1.73 -40.01
CA LEU A 809 -17.15 0.71 -39.04
C LEU A 809 -18.24 0.51 -37.98
N ILE A 810 -18.80 1.60 -37.46
CA ILE A 810 -19.88 1.59 -36.46
C ILE A 810 -21.13 0.88 -37.01
N GLN A 811 -21.53 1.16 -38.26
CA GLN A 811 -22.66 0.50 -38.92
C GLN A 811 -22.41 -1.00 -39.16
N ASN A 812 -21.16 -1.38 -39.44
CA ASN A 812 -20.78 -2.76 -39.74
C ASN A 812 -20.15 -3.51 -38.55
N GLN A 813 -20.21 -2.98 -37.34
CA GLN A 813 -19.53 -3.55 -36.18
C GLN A 813 -19.93 -5.01 -35.90
N HIS A 814 -21.20 -5.35 -36.18
CA HIS A 814 -21.75 -6.70 -36.04
C HIS A 814 -21.03 -7.78 -36.88
N LYS A 815 -20.28 -7.38 -37.91
CA LYS A 815 -19.47 -8.30 -38.73
C LYS A 815 -18.17 -8.72 -38.04
N TYR A 816 -17.66 -7.85 -37.16
CA TYR A 816 -16.40 -8.03 -36.44
C TYR A 816 -16.63 -8.41 -34.98
N SER A 817 -17.85 -8.26 -34.47
CA SER A 817 -18.20 -8.62 -33.12
C SER A 817 -18.23 -10.12 -32.88
N VAL A 818 -17.77 -10.53 -31.70
CA VAL A 818 -17.86 -11.92 -31.26
C VAL A 818 -19.34 -12.26 -31.01
N ARG A 819 -19.81 -13.35 -31.63
CA ARG A 819 -21.17 -13.86 -31.40
C ARG A 819 -21.18 -14.68 -30.13
N TYR A 820 -22.11 -14.34 -29.23
CA TYR A 820 -22.34 -15.09 -28.00
C TYR A 820 -23.68 -15.83 -28.06
N SER A 821 -23.71 -17.02 -27.49
CA SER A 821 -24.91 -17.86 -27.37
C SER A 821 -25.18 -18.20 -25.90
N PRO A 822 -26.46 -18.34 -25.49
CA PRO A 822 -26.78 -18.83 -24.17
C PRO A 822 -26.25 -20.25 -23.92
N GLY A 823 -25.99 -20.57 -22.64
CA GLY A 823 -25.43 -21.86 -22.25
C GLY A 823 -26.23 -23.09 -22.72
N TYR A 824 -27.56 -22.99 -22.87
CA TYR A 824 -28.39 -24.10 -23.36
C TYR A 824 -28.16 -24.43 -24.84
N VAL A 825 -27.79 -23.42 -25.66
CA VAL A 825 -27.46 -23.63 -27.08
C VAL A 825 -26.14 -24.39 -27.17
N LEU A 826 -25.15 -23.97 -26.39
CA LEU A 826 -23.84 -24.62 -26.33
C LEU A 826 -23.94 -26.06 -25.83
N ALA A 827 -24.74 -26.26 -24.77
CA ALA A 827 -25.06 -27.57 -24.21
C ALA A 827 -25.67 -28.52 -25.26
N SER A 828 -26.63 -28.03 -26.06
CA SER A 828 -27.26 -28.81 -27.12
C SER A 828 -26.29 -29.22 -28.23
N ARG A 829 -25.28 -28.39 -28.56
CA ARG A 829 -24.29 -28.70 -29.61
C ARG A 829 -23.24 -29.70 -29.13
N LEU A 830 -22.82 -29.57 -27.86
CA LEU A 830 -21.82 -30.44 -27.23
C LEU A 830 -22.42 -31.73 -26.64
N GLY A 831 -23.74 -31.90 -26.67
CA GLY A 831 -24.41 -33.08 -26.10
C GLY A 831 -24.34 -33.17 -24.58
N ILE A 832 -24.20 -32.05 -23.87
CA ILE A 832 -24.11 -31.98 -22.41
C ILE A 832 -25.28 -31.18 -21.81
N SER A 833 -25.42 -31.17 -20.48
CA SER A 833 -26.41 -30.31 -19.82
C SER A 833 -25.90 -28.87 -19.68
N GLY A 834 -26.81 -27.89 -19.67
CA GLY A 834 -26.46 -26.48 -19.41
C GLY A 834 -25.78 -26.26 -18.04
N TYR A 835 -26.07 -27.15 -17.08
CA TYR A 835 -25.36 -27.18 -15.79
C TYR A 835 -23.88 -27.50 -15.96
N LEU A 836 -23.53 -28.50 -16.78
CA LEU A 836 -22.14 -28.89 -17.02
C LEU A 836 -21.35 -27.80 -17.76
N VAL A 837 -21.96 -27.14 -18.76
CA VAL A 837 -21.39 -25.93 -19.39
C VAL A 837 -21.05 -24.89 -18.33
N SER A 838 -22.00 -24.65 -17.42
CA SER A 838 -21.85 -23.69 -16.34
C SER A 838 -20.76 -24.10 -15.32
N ARG A 839 -20.58 -25.39 -15.05
CA ARG A 839 -19.55 -25.86 -14.10
C ARG A 839 -18.16 -25.85 -14.72
N PHE A 840 -17.97 -26.41 -15.91
CA PHE A 840 -16.67 -26.49 -16.57
C PHE A 840 -16.09 -25.11 -16.93
N SER A 841 -16.97 -24.15 -17.28
CA SER A 841 -16.55 -22.76 -17.49
C SER A 841 -16.12 -22.03 -16.21
N GLY A 842 -16.46 -22.55 -15.02
CA GLY A 842 -16.08 -21.98 -13.73
C GLY A 842 -14.76 -22.53 -13.16
N SER A 843 -14.61 -22.46 -11.84
CA SER A 843 -13.51 -23.10 -11.10
C SER A 843 -13.97 -24.44 -10.52
N ILE A 844 -13.17 -25.48 -10.69
CA ILE A 844 -13.44 -26.84 -10.18
C ILE A 844 -12.21 -27.28 -9.42
N PHE A 845 -12.35 -27.64 -8.15
CA PHE A 845 -11.24 -28.09 -7.33
C PHE A 845 -11.27 -29.61 -7.14
N ILE A 846 -10.14 -30.27 -7.42
CA ILE A 846 -9.93 -31.69 -7.12
C ILE A 846 -8.90 -31.81 -6.00
N GLY A 847 -9.26 -32.50 -4.93
CA GLY A 847 -8.37 -32.90 -3.83
C GLY A 847 -7.86 -34.33 -4.01
N ARG A 848 -6.76 -34.66 -3.33
CA ARG A 848 -6.18 -36.01 -3.34
C ARG A 848 -6.95 -36.97 -2.43
N GLY A 849 -6.98 -38.25 -2.80
CA GLY A 849 -7.66 -39.31 -2.06
C GLY A 849 -9.16 -39.40 -2.39
N SER A 850 -10.01 -39.59 -1.38
CA SER A 850 -11.47 -39.69 -1.53
C SER A 850 -12.21 -38.77 -0.55
N LYS A 851 -13.51 -38.49 -0.78
CA LYS A 851 -14.34 -37.69 0.15
C LYS A 851 -14.40 -38.27 1.57
N ARG A 852 -14.22 -39.58 1.72
CA ARG A 852 -14.20 -40.28 3.02
C ARG A 852 -12.81 -40.32 3.66
N ASN A 853 -11.76 -40.21 2.86
CA ASN A 853 -10.38 -40.23 3.32
C ASN A 853 -9.52 -39.26 2.49
N PRO A 854 -9.62 -37.94 2.76
CA PRO A 854 -8.87 -36.93 2.03
C PRO A 854 -7.37 -37.03 2.38
N CYS A 855 -6.52 -37.06 1.35
CA CYS A 855 -5.07 -37.16 1.51
C CYS A 855 -4.43 -35.77 1.30
N GLY A 856 -4.21 -35.04 2.38
CA GLY A 856 -3.63 -33.69 2.35
C GLY A 856 -4.61 -32.56 2.00
N GLU A 857 -4.20 -31.31 2.27
CA GLU A 857 -5.03 -30.11 2.04
C GLU A 857 -4.92 -29.54 0.61
N GLN A 858 -4.01 -30.07 -0.20
CA GLN A 858 -3.70 -29.54 -1.52
C GLN A 858 -4.82 -29.87 -2.52
N LYS A 859 -5.43 -28.82 -3.07
CA LYS A 859 -6.49 -28.90 -4.08
C LYS A 859 -6.01 -28.24 -5.37
N SER A 860 -6.12 -28.96 -6.48
CA SER A 860 -5.78 -28.48 -7.82
C SER A 860 -7.02 -27.94 -8.51
N ASN A 861 -6.93 -26.77 -9.14
CA ASN A 861 -8.02 -26.22 -9.93
C ASN A 861 -7.94 -26.75 -11.36
N VAL A 862 -8.95 -27.50 -11.79
CA VAL A 862 -9.07 -28.07 -13.13
C VAL A 862 -10.18 -27.42 -13.96
N GLY A 863 -10.84 -26.39 -13.43
CA GLY A 863 -11.85 -25.65 -14.19
C GLY A 863 -11.23 -24.77 -15.27
N LEU A 864 -11.98 -24.47 -16.34
CA LEU A 864 -11.51 -23.60 -17.44
C LEU A 864 -11.35 -22.14 -17.00
N ASN A 865 -11.93 -21.74 -15.86
CA ASN A 865 -11.77 -20.41 -15.27
C ASN A 865 -12.16 -19.27 -16.24
N LEU A 866 -13.25 -19.47 -16.97
CA LEU A 866 -13.79 -18.50 -17.93
C LEU A 866 -14.82 -17.57 -17.29
N LYS A 867 -15.34 -17.87 -16.11
CA LYS A 867 -16.29 -17.02 -15.40
C LYS A 867 -16.10 -17.01 -13.89
N PHE A 868 -16.39 -15.89 -13.25
CA PHE A 868 -16.18 -15.70 -11.81
C PHE A 868 -17.34 -14.96 -11.14
N ASN A 869 -18.40 -15.69 -10.79
CA ASN A 869 -19.60 -15.12 -10.17
C ASN A 869 -19.32 -14.28 -8.91
N LYS A 870 -18.48 -14.78 -7.99
CA LYS A 870 -18.17 -14.09 -6.73
C LYS A 870 -17.38 -12.79 -6.93
N LYS A 871 -16.64 -12.68 -8.03
CA LYS A 871 -15.81 -11.51 -8.35
C LYS A 871 -16.44 -10.56 -9.35
N ASN A 872 -17.57 -10.94 -9.95
CA ASN A 872 -18.17 -10.25 -11.09
C ASN A 872 -17.17 -10.04 -12.25
N GLU A 873 -16.40 -11.07 -12.59
CA GLU A 873 -15.40 -11.05 -13.67
C GLU A 873 -15.72 -12.07 -14.78
N GLU A 874 -15.38 -11.71 -16.01
CA GLU A 874 -15.50 -12.48 -17.24
C GLU A 874 -14.18 -12.53 -18.02
N VAL A 875 -14.10 -13.37 -19.05
CA VAL A 875 -12.93 -13.50 -19.93
C VAL A 875 -13.31 -13.00 -21.33
N PRO A 876 -12.86 -11.80 -21.74
CA PRO A 876 -13.22 -11.20 -23.02
C PRO A 876 -12.94 -12.14 -24.21
N GLY A 877 -13.91 -12.23 -25.13
CA GLY A 877 -13.86 -13.13 -26.29
C GLY A 877 -14.29 -14.57 -26.02
N TYR A 878 -14.42 -14.98 -24.75
CA TYR A 878 -14.88 -16.32 -24.35
C TYR A 878 -16.27 -16.24 -23.71
N THR A 879 -16.39 -15.53 -22.60
CA THR A 879 -17.63 -15.42 -21.83
C THR A 879 -18.08 -13.98 -21.72
N LYS A 880 -19.39 -13.79 -21.61
CA LYS A 880 -20.00 -12.47 -21.39
C LYS A 880 -21.19 -12.59 -20.46
N ARG A 881 -21.28 -11.72 -19.46
CA ARG A 881 -22.41 -11.66 -18.54
C ARG A 881 -23.48 -10.70 -19.06
N SER A 882 -24.70 -11.21 -19.24
CA SER A 882 -25.92 -10.41 -19.41
C SER A 882 -26.56 -10.16 -18.04
N GLU A 883 -27.56 -9.28 -17.94
CA GLU A 883 -28.25 -8.93 -16.69
C GLU A 883 -28.76 -10.16 -15.92
N LYS A 884 -29.12 -11.24 -16.64
CA LYS A 884 -29.74 -12.45 -16.06
C LYS A 884 -29.00 -13.76 -16.34
N GLU A 885 -28.09 -13.80 -17.31
CA GLU A 885 -27.47 -15.07 -17.75
C GLU A 885 -26.04 -14.92 -18.28
N TRP A 886 -25.31 -16.04 -18.32
CA TRP A 886 -23.98 -16.15 -18.92
C TRP A 886 -24.09 -16.58 -20.39
N LEU A 887 -23.39 -15.85 -21.24
CA LEU A 887 -23.28 -16.12 -22.66
C LEU A 887 -21.86 -16.59 -22.99
N TYR A 888 -21.75 -17.43 -24.02
CA TYR A 888 -20.52 -18.12 -24.39
C TYR A 888 -20.26 -17.95 -25.90
N SER A 889 -19.01 -17.72 -26.29
CA SER A 889 -18.60 -17.60 -27.68
C SER A 889 -18.33 -18.97 -28.33
N ALA A 890 -18.11 -18.98 -29.64
CA ALA A 890 -17.68 -20.18 -30.36
C ALA A 890 -16.32 -20.72 -29.87
N ALA A 891 -15.42 -19.86 -29.41
CA ALA A 891 -14.13 -20.29 -28.84
C ALA A 891 -14.31 -21.12 -27.56
N VAL A 892 -15.39 -20.88 -26.79
CA VAL A 892 -15.74 -21.71 -25.63
C VAL A 892 -16.26 -23.07 -26.07
N GLU A 893 -16.95 -23.15 -27.21
CA GLU A 893 -17.42 -24.41 -27.79
C GLU A 893 -16.26 -25.35 -28.12
N GLU A 894 -15.28 -24.83 -28.85
CA GLU A 894 -14.05 -25.55 -29.20
C GLU A 894 -13.26 -25.96 -27.95
N LEU A 895 -13.05 -25.01 -27.03
CA LEU A 895 -12.31 -25.24 -25.79
C LEU A 895 -13.00 -26.27 -24.88
N LEU A 896 -14.34 -26.23 -24.77
CA LEU A 896 -15.08 -27.21 -23.98
C LEU A 896 -15.07 -28.59 -24.65
N ALA A 897 -15.18 -28.67 -25.98
CA ALA A 897 -15.08 -29.95 -26.69
C ALA A 897 -13.71 -30.60 -26.42
N GLU A 898 -12.65 -29.81 -26.54
CA GLU A 898 -11.27 -30.19 -26.20
C GLU A 898 -11.08 -30.61 -24.74
N TYR A 899 -11.74 -29.93 -23.81
CA TYR A 899 -11.69 -30.26 -22.39
C TYR A 899 -12.47 -31.55 -22.09
N LEU A 900 -13.62 -31.76 -22.73
CA LEU A 900 -14.45 -32.95 -22.53
C LEU A 900 -13.76 -34.21 -23.04
N ASP A 901 -13.07 -34.14 -24.18
CA ASP A 901 -12.28 -35.24 -24.75
C ASP A 901 -11.15 -35.68 -23.80
N ARG A 902 -10.46 -34.71 -23.18
CA ARG A 902 -9.35 -34.98 -22.26
C ARG A 902 -9.79 -35.38 -20.85
N SER A 903 -10.89 -34.81 -20.36
CA SER A 903 -11.30 -34.96 -18.96
C SER A 903 -12.04 -36.26 -18.65
N ASN A 904 -12.46 -37.05 -19.66
CA ASN A 904 -13.23 -38.30 -19.51
C ASN A 904 -14.23 -38.21 -18.33
N SER A 905 -15.09 -37.19 -18.41
CA SER A 905 -15.78 -36.49 -17.32
C SER A 905 -16.27 -37.32 -16.10
N PRO A 906 -16.20 -36.77 -14.86
CA PRO A 906 -17.01 -37.18 -13.72
C PRO A 906 -18.50 -36.90 -13.97
N SER A 907 -19.17 -37.89 -14.55
CA SER A 907 -20.60 -37.89 -14.86
C SER A 907 -21.48 -38.15 -13.63
N LYS A 908 -21.43 -37.28 -12.62
CA LYS A 908 -22.46 -37.27 -11.56
C LYS A 908 -22.92 -35.84 -11.28
N ASN A 909 -24.24 -35.62 -11.37
CA ASN A 909 -24.94 -34.40 -10.97
C ASN A 909 -24.76 -34.14 -9.47
N SER A 910 -23.56 -33.73 -9.05
CA SER A 910 -23.28 -33.25 -7.69
C SER A 910 -23.20 -31.73 -7.71
N HIS A 911 -23.78 -31.10 -6.69
CA HIS A 911 -23.66 -29.67 -6.40
C HIS A 911 -22.35 -29.32 -5.64
N ASP A 912 -21.48 -30.30 -5.40
CA ASP A 912 -20.23 -30.08 -4.66
C ASP A 912 -19.23 -29.22 -5.46
N ASP A 913 -18.54 -28.32 -4.76
CA ASP A 913 -17.45 -27.47 -5.29
C ASP A 913 -16.07 -28.12 -5.24
N ILE A 914 -15.95 -29.23 -4.52
CA ILE A 914 -14.71 -29.98 -4.32
C ILE A 914 -14.98 -31.45 -4.64
N PHE A 915 -14.17 -32.01 -5.52
CA PHE A 915 -14.17 -33.42 -5.86
C PHE A 915 -12.86 -34.05 -5.40
N TYR A 916 -12.78 -35.37 -5.39
CA TYR A 916 -11.56 -36.09 -5.05
C TYR A 916 -11.18 -37.07 -6.16
N GLU A 917 -9.88 -37.26 -6.35
CA GLU A 917 -9.29 -38.09 -7.42
C GLU A 917 -9.93 -39.49 -7.47
N ASP A 918 -10.03 -40.16 -6.32
CA ASP A 918 -10.53 -41.53 -6.21
C ASP A 918 -12.05 -41.64 -6.44
N ASP A 919 -12.78 -40.54 -6.20
CA ASP A 919 -14.23 -40.47 -6.42
C ASP A 919 -14.58 -40.26 -7.90
N ILE A 920 -13.66 -39.68 -8.67
CA ILE A 920 -13.80 -39.38 -10.10
C ILE A 920 -13.28 -40.55 -10.95
N TRP A 921 -12.14 -41.13 -10.59
CA TRP A 921 -11.51 -42.24 -11.32
C TRP A 921 -11.37 -43.49 -10.44
N PRO A 922 -12.47 -44.20 -10.11
CA PRO A 922 -12.40 -45.40 -9.29
C PRO A 922 -11.80 -46.58 -10.08
N GLY A 923 -10.65 -47.09 -9.63
CA GLY A 923 -10.21 -48.46 -9.95
C GLY A 923 -9.31 -48.68 -11.16
N VAL A 924 -8.24 -47.90 -11.33
CA VAL A 924 -7.09 -48.32 -12.17
C VAL A 924 -5.80 -47.89 -11.46
N GLU A 925 -4.80 -48.78 -11.39
CA GLU A 925 -3.45 -48.53 -10.85
C GLU A 925 -2.63 -47.50 -11.67
N GLN A 926 -3.29 -46.55 -12.35
CA GLN A 926 -2.69 -45.37 -12.98
C GLN A 926 -3.44 -44.09 -12.55
N ASN A 927 -3.01 -43.60 -11.38
CA ASN A 927 -2.80 -42.20 -11.02
C ASN A 927 -3.86 -41.16 -11.43
N GLY A 928 -4.94 -41.06 -10.63
CA GLY A 928 -5.79 -39.86 -10.61
C GLY A 928 -4.98 -38.56 -10.44
N ALA A 929 -3.88 -38.60 -9.68
CA ALA A 929 -2.93 -37.51 -9.54
C ALA A 929 -2.19 -37.15 -10.86
N GLU A 930 -1.85 -38.13 -11.71
CA GLU A 930 -1.23 -37.87 -13.02
C GLU A 930 -2.25 -37.24 -13.98
N ARG A 931 -3.50 -37.71 -13.97
CA ARG A 931 -4.59 -37.10 -14.75
C ARG A 931 -4.85 -35.66 -14.35
N VAL A 932 -4.88 -35.37 -13.05
CA VAL A 932 -4.99 -33.99 -12.55
C VAL A 932 -3.78 -33.17 -12.99
N ALA A 933 -2.57 -33.72 -12.97
CA ALA A 933 -1.36 -33.04 -13.42
C ALA A 933 -1.38 -32.77 -14.95
N GLU A 934 -1.83 -33.74 -15.75
CA GLU A 934 -2.02 -33.63 -17.21
C GLU A 934 -2.99 -32.49 -17.55
N ILE A 935 -4.19 -32.51 -16.97
CA ILE A 935 -5.21 -31.47 -17.19
C ILE A 935 -4.69 -30.10 -16.73
N THR A 936 -4.04 -30.04 -15.56
CA THR A 936 -3.49 -28.78 -15.03
C THR A 936 -2.37 -28.23 -15.91
N SER A 937 -1.50 -29.10 -16.43
CA SER A 937 -0.43 -28.72 -17.35
C SER A 937 -1.00 -28.18 -18.66
N TRP A 938 -1.97 -28.88 -19.24
CA TRP A 938 -2.66 -28.45 -20.46
C TRP A 938 -3.38 -27.09 -20.27
N LEU A 939 -4.10 -26.91 -19.16
CA LEU A 939 -4.75 -25.63 -18.84
C LEU A 939 -3.75 -24.49 -18.74
N ARG A 940 -2.54 -24.73 -18.22
CA ARG A 940 -1.48 -23.74 -18.11
C ARG A 940 -0.82 -23.44 -19.46
N SER A 941 -0.70 -24.42 -20.35
CA SER A 941 -0.14 -24.22 -21.70
C SER A 941 -1.14 -23.62 -22.68
N HIS A 942 -2.45 -23.77 -22.43
CA HIS A 942 -3.48 -23.31 -23.35
C HIS A 942 -3.50 -21.77 -23.44
N PRO A 943 -3.72 -21.17 -24.65
CA PRO A 943 -3.76 -19.71 -24.84
C PRO A 943 -4.74 -18.96 -23.92
N VAL A 944 -5.80 -19.62 -23.45
CA VAL A 944 -6.79 -19.02 -22.56
C VAL A 944 -6.22 -18.62 -21.19
N SER A 945 -5.12 -19.25 -20.76
CA SER A 945 -4.47 -18.97 -19.47
C SER A 945 -3.68 -17.66 -19.44
N SER A 946 -3.32 -17.12 -20.62
CA SER A 946 -2.59 -15.86 -20.76
C SER A 946 -3.53 -14.65 -20.88
N ILE A 947 -4.82 -14.87 -21.13
CA ILE A 947 -5.81 -13.80 -21.31
C ILE A 947 -6.18 -13.17 -19.97
N SER A 948 -6.20 -11.83 -19.95
CA SER A 948 -6.63 -11.04 -18.80
C SER A 948 -8.14 -11.11 -18.59
N ARG A 949 -8.55 -11.14 -17.32
CA ARG A 949 -9.96 -11.09 -16.91
C ARG A 949 -10.44 -9.64 -16.90
N ALA A 950 -11.72 -9.43 -17.19
CA ALA A 950 -12.36 -8.13 -17.14
C ALA A 950 -13.55 -8.14 -16.17
N SER A 951 -13.88 -7.00 -15.59
CA SER A 951 -15.13 -6.84 -14.84
C SER A 951 -16.33 -6.95 -15.78
N CYS A 952 -17.41 -7.61 -15.35
CA CYS A 952 -18.65 -7.68 -16.14
C CYS A 952 -19.31 -6.29 -16.35
N ASP A 953 -18.93 -5.29 -15.55
CA ASP A 953 -19.44 -3.91 -15.67
C ASP A 953 -18.64 -3.09 -16.70
N LEU A 954 -17.60 -3.69 -17.30
CA LEU A 954 -16.76 -3.08 -18.33
C LEU A 954 -17.32 -3.38 -19.72
N GLN A 955 -17.75 -2.35 -20.43
CA GLN A 955 -18.09 -2.43 -21.84
C GLN A 955 -16.81 -2.23 -22.66
N VAL A 956 -16.39 -3.22 -23.46
CA VAL A 956 -15.19 -3.12 -24.32
C VAL A 956 -15.53 -3.52 -25.75
N LEU A 957 -14.88 -2.88 -26.72
CA LEU A 957 -14.91 -3.29 -28.11
C LEU A 957 -14.09 -4.57 -28.34
N ASP A 958 -14.59 -5.45 -29.20
CA ASP A 958 -13.87 -6.67 -29.57
C ASP A 958 -12.54 -6.32 -30.29
N ALA A 959 -11.51 -7.16 -30.09
CA ALA A 959 -10.16 -6.90 -30.62
C ALA A 959 -10.13 -6.62 -32.13
N ALA A 960 -10.94 -7.34 -32.92
CA ALA A 960 -11.06 -7.13 -34.36
C ALA A 960 -11.61 -5.74 -34.73
N ILE A 961 -12.49 -5.16 -33.89
CA ILE A 961 -12.99 -3.80 -34.08
C ILE A 961 -11.87 -2.80 -33.76
N VAL A 962 -11.11 -3.04 -32.68
CA VAL A 962 -9.97 -2.19 -32.28
C VAL A 962 -8.94 -2.12 -33.40
N GLU A 963 -8.57 -3.24 -34.02
CA GLU A 963 -7.66 -3.29 -35.18
C GLU A 963 -8.18 -2.44 -36.36
N LYS A 964 -9.48 -2.47 -36.64
CA LYS A 964 -10.09 -1.62 -37.68
C LYS A 964 -10.10 -0.13 -37.33
N ILE A 965 -10.22 0.21 -36.04
CA ILE A 965 -10.06 1.59 -35.58
C ILE A 965 -8.62 2.04 -35.82
N GLU A 966 -7.63 1.21 -35.48
CA GLU A 966 -6.20 1.50 -35.70
C GLU A 966 -5.90 1.71 -37.19
N GLU A 967 -6.39 0.86 -38.08
CA GLU A 967 -6.25 1.02 -39.54
C GLU A 967 -6.82 2.35 -40.04
N ALA A 968 -8.01 2.74 -39.57
CA ALA A 968 -8.67 3.97 -39.99
C ALA A 968 -7.98 5.23 -39.43
N VAL A 969 -7.41 5.14 -38.23
CA VAL A 969 -6.55 6.17 -37.63
C VAL A 969 -5.26 6.32 -38.44
N GLU A 970 -4.57 5.23 -38.78
CA GLU A 970 -3.31 5.26 -39.50
C GLU A 970 -3.46 5.86 -40.91
N LYS A 971 -4.54 5.49 -41.61
CA LYS A 971 -4.93 6.12 -42.90
C LYS A 971 -5.14 7.63 -42.78
N THR A 972 -5.60 8.10 -41.63
CA THR A 972 -5.86 9.52 -41.38
C THR A 972 -4.57 10.27 -41.04
N LYS A 973 -3.65 9.67 -40.28
CA LYS A 973 -2.32 10.24 -39.99
C LYS A 973 -1.52 10.55 -41.25
N MET A 974 -1.61 9.70 -42.28
CA MET A 974 -0.92 9.90 -43.56
C MET A 974 -1.37 11.17 -44.31
N LYS A 975 -2.55 11.72 -44.01
CA LYS A 975 -3.13 12.87 -44.73
C LYS A 975 -2.76 14.25 -44.17
N LYS A 976 -1.86 14.35 -43.16
CA LYS A 976 -1.36 15.57 -42.47
C LYS A 976 -2.09 16.88 -42.84
N SER A 977 -3.32 17.04 -42.37
CA SER A 977 -4.14 18.24 -42.57
C SER A 977 -4.64 18.74 -41.21
N THR A 978 -3.98 19.77 -40.69
CA THR A 978 -4.43 20.52 -39.51
C THR A 978 -4.78 21.93 -39.94
N LYS A 979 -6.04 22.32 -39.76
CA LYS A 979 -6.52 23.66 -40.11
C LYS A 979 -6.36 24.57 -38.88
N LYS A 980 -5.63 25.67 -39.03
CA LYS A 980 -5.60 26.73 -38.03
C LYS A 980 -6.77 27.68 -38.25
N VAL A 981 -7.57 27.92 -37.21
CA VAL A 981 -8.71 28.83 -37.27
C VAL A 981 -8.60 29.85 -36.15
N ARG A 982 -8.63 31.14 -36.50
CA ARG A 982 -8.65 32.24 -35.52
C ARG A 982 -10.09 32.60 -35.19
N VAL A 983 -10.45 32.58 -33.91
CA VAL A 983 -11.80 32.86 -33.42
C VAL A 983 -11.73 33.76 -32.18
N THR A 984 -12.75 34.62 -32.02
CA THR A 984 -12.93 35.43 -30.81
C THR A 984 -14.08 34.84 -30.00
N VAL A 985 -13.77 34.29 -28.82
CA VAL A 985 -14.67 33.41 -28.05
C VAL A 985 -14.96 34.01 -26.67
N LYS A 986 -16.15 33.73 -26.11
CA LYS A 986 -16.47 34.08 -24.73
C LYS A 986 -15.70 33.18 -23.75
N PRO A 987 -15.22 33.69 -22.60
CA PRO A 987 -14.40 32.92 -21.66
C PRO A 987 -15.02 31.60 -21.17
N HIS A 988 -16.34 31.55 -20.93
CA HIS A 988 -17.00 30.33 -20.44
C HIS A 988 -17.03 29.17 -21.46
N LEU A 989 -16.75 29.43 -22.74
CA LEU A 989 -16.61 28.40 -23.79
C LEU A 989 -15.16 27.92 -23.95
N LEU A 990 -14.23 28.47 -23.14
CA LEU A 990 -12.84 28.08 -23.12
C LEU A 990 -12.55 27.33 -21.82
N PHE A 991 -11.81 26.24 -21.95
CA PHE A 991 -11.27 25.50 -20.84
C PHE A 991 -9.75 25.68 -20.80
N ARG A 992 -9.25 26.24 -19.69
CA ARG A 992 -7.82 26.27 -19.40
C ARG A 992 -7.52 25.16 -18.39
N PRO A 993 -6.62 24.21 -18.70
CA PRO A 993 -6.13 23.26 -17.71
C PRO A 993 -5.43 24.01 -16.58
N LEU A 994 -6.00 23.94 -15.37
CA LEU A 994 -5.53 24.61 -14.16
C LEU A 994 -5.55 23.62 -13.00
N GLU A 995 -4.61 23.75 -12.07
CA GLU A 995 -4.54 22.90 -10.87
C GLU A 995 -5.76 23.08 -9.96
N GLN A 996 -6.29 24.31 -9.87
CA GLN A 996 -7.44 24.70 -9.04
C GLN A 996 -8.74 23.95 -9.41
N LEU A 997 -8.80 23.38 -10.61
CA LEU A 997 -9.99 22.68 -11.09
C LEU A 997 -10.18 21.33 -10.40
N GLN A 998 -9.16 20.71 -9.80
CA GLN A 998 -9.26 19.54 -8.88
C GLN A 998 -10.26 18.40 -9.26
N GLY A 999 -10.52 18.15 -10.54
CA GLY A 999 -11.47 17.11 -10.99
C GLY A 999 -12.80 17.64 -11.55
N VAL A 1000 -12.99 18.97 -11.58
CA VAL A 1000 -14.08 19.65 -12.29
C VAL A 1000 -14.06 19.23 -13.76
N VAL A 1001 -15.18 18.67 -14.19
CA VAL A 1001 -15.39 18.27 -15.60
C VAL A 1001 -15.60 19.55 -16.42
N PRO A 1002 -14.87 19.74 -17.54
CA PRO A 1002 -15.00 20.94 -18.38
C PRO A 1002 -16.41 21.14 -18.91
N ASP A 1003 -17.02 20.02 -19.30
CA ASP A 1003 -18.39 19.93 -19.79
C ASP A 1003 -19.13 18.93 -18.90
N PRO A 1004 -19.93 19.42 -17.93
CA PRO A 1004 -20.68 18.56 -17.03
C PRO A 1004 -21.65 17.64 -17.76
N ASP A 1005 -22.12 18.02 -18.94
CA ASP A 1005 -23.18 17.32 -19.68
C ASP A 1005 -22.61 16.35 -20.74
N ALA A 1006 -21.29 16.21 -20.80
CA ALA A 1006 -20.63 15.22 -21.65
C ALA A 1006 -20.96 13.79 -21.19
N GLU A 1007 -21.56 13.01 -22.10
CA GLU A 1007 -21.70 11.56 -21.98
C GLU A 1007 -20.63 10.87 -22.84
N TYR A 1008 -20.03 9.82 -22.31
CA TYR A 1008 -19.05 9.02 -23.04
C TYR A 1008 -19.66 7.71 -23.55
N ARG A 1009 -19.43 7.39 -24.81
CA ARG A 1009 -19.87 6.18 -25.50
C ARG A 1009 -18.69 5.54 -26.22
N LEU A 1010 -18.81 4.24 -26.51
CA LEU A 1010 -17.81 3.55 -27.33
C LEU A 1010 -17.73 4.23 -28.71
N PHE A 1011 -16.53 4.23 -29.31
CA PHE A 1011 -16.18 4.95 -30.55
C PHE A 1011 -16.08 6.48 -30.43
N ASP A 1012 -16.43 7.08 -29.30
CA ASP A 1012 -16.31 8.53 -29.14
C ASP A 1012 -14.86 8.98 -29.27
N ARG A 1013 -14.68 10.15 -29.89
CA ARG A 1013 -13.39 10.81 -30.02
C ARG A 1013 -13.14 11.67 -28.79
N VAL A 1014 -11.97 11.49 -28.20
CA VAL A 1014 -11.57 12.17 -26.97
C VAL A 1014 -10.23 12.88 -27.13
N VAL A 1015 -9.96 13.81 -26.23
CA VAL A 1015 -8.69 14.53 -26.15
C VAL A 1015 -8.26 14.62 -24.70
N ASN A 1016 -6.98 14.40 -24.44
CA ASN A 1016 -6.44 14.64 -23.11
C ASN A 1016 -6.33 16.16 -22.87
N ILE A 1017 -6.99 16.61 -21.82
CA ILE A 1017 -7.05 18.02 -21.40
C ILE A 1017 -6.31 18.27 -20.08
N ARG A 1018 -5.75 17.22 -19.46
CA ARG A 1018 -5.02 17.31 -18.20
C ARG A 1018 -3.52 17.42 -18.47
N GLU A 1019 -2.87 18.36 -17.79
CA GLU A 1019 -1.42 18.46 -17.75
C GLU A 1019 -0.84 17.46 -16.74
N GLY A 1020 0.41 17.02 -16.95
CA GLY A 1020 1.13 16.16 -16.00
C GLY A 1020 0.59 14.74 -15.85
N PHE A 1021 -0.04 14.20 -16.91
CA PHE A 1021 -0.48 12.81 -16.98
C PHE A 1021 0.44 12.00 -17.91
N THR A 1022 0.40 10.65 -17.85
CA THR A 1022 1.24 9.78 -18.74
C THR A 1022 0.95 10.05 -20.22
N VAL A 1023 -0.27 10.51 -20.51
CA VAL A 1023 -0.71 10.95 -21.83
C VAL A 1023 -0.41 12.45 -21.98
N PRO A 1024 0.31 12.89 -23.02
CA PRO A 1024 0.57 14.31 -23.25
C PRO A 1024 -0.71 15.15 -23.40
N LEU A 1025 -0.65 16.42 -22.99
CA LEU A 1025 -1.74 17.38 -23.19
C LEU A 1025 -2.07 17.53 -24.67
N GLY A 1026 -3.36 17.54 -25.02
CA GLY A 1026 -3.85 17.72 -26.39
C GLY A 1026 -3.81 16.45 -27.25
N LEU A 1027 -3.24 15.35 -26.75
CA LEU A 1027 -3.25 14.08 -27.48
C LEU A 1027 -4.68 13.57 -27.61
N ARG A 1028 -5.05 13.12 -28.81
CA ARG A 1028 -6.39 12.60 -29.11
C ARG A 1028 -6.45 11.08 -29.01
N GLY A 1029 -7.65 10.53 -28.92
CA GLY A 1029 -7.88 9.08 -28.82
C GLY A 1029 -9.31 8.69 -29.19
N THR A 1030 -9.56 7.38 -29.25
CA THR A 1030 -10.92 6.81 -29.38
C THR A 1030 -11.23 5.98 -28.15
N VAL A 1031 -12.45 6.10 -27.63
CA VAL A 1031 -12.96 5.27 -26.54
C VAL A 1031 -13.18 3.85 -27.05
N ILE A 1032 -12.46 2.89 -26.47
CA ILE A 1032 -12.62 1.45 -26.79
C ILE A 1032 -13.14 0.63 -25.63
N GLY A 1033 -13.17 1.20 -24.42
CA GLY A 1033 -13.78 0.57 -23.27
C GLY A 1033 -14.28 1.60 -22.25
N ILE A 1034 -15.37 1.28 -21.56
CA ILE A 1034 -15.97 2.12 -20.52
C ILE A 1034 -16.34 1.23 -19.34
N LYS A 1035 -15.87 1.57 -18.14
CA LYS A 1035 -16.25 0.87 -16.91
C LYS A 1035 -17.43 1.58 -16.25
N GLY A 1036 -18.53 0.87 -16.06
CA GLY A 1036 -19.65 1.35 -15.24
C GLY A 1036 -19.21 1.43 -13.77
N GLY A 1037 -19.30 2.62 -13.16
CA GLY A 1037 -19.03 2.83 -11.75
C GLY A 1037 -19.79 4.05 -11.23
N GLU A 1038 -20.29 3.98 -9.99
CA GLU A 1038 -21.15 5.00 -9.37
C GLU A 1038 -20.44 6.30 -8.97
N SER A 1039 -19.12 6.41 -9.13
CA SER A 1039 -18.40 7.68 -9.01
C SER A 1039 -17.08 7.59 -9.76
N SER A 1040 -16.93 8.38 -10.82
CA SER A 1040 -15.80 8.42 -11.76
C SER A 1040 -15.48 7.10 -12.48
N GLY A 1041 -16.11 6.87 -13.64
CA GLY A 1041 -15.78 5.76 -14.53
C GLY A 1041 -14.36 5.85 -15.08
N PHE A 1042 -13.63 4.75 -15.06
CA PHE A 1042 -12.41 4.59 -15.85
C PHE A 1042 -12.80 4.39 -17.32
N ILE A 1043 -12.24 5.21 -18.20
CA ILE A 1043 -12.42 5.10 -19.65
C ILE A 1043 -11.12 4.53 -20.23
N GLY A 1044 -11.21 3.37 -20.89
CA GLY A 1044 -10.11 2.77 -21.62
C GLY A 1044 -9.98 3.39 -23.01
N PHE A 1045 -8.76 3.84 -23.35
CA PHE A 1045 -8.46 4.50 -24.62
C PHE A 1045 -7.41 3.73 -25.41
N VAL A 1046 -7.54 3.70 -26.74
CA VAL A 1046 -6.41 3.32 -27.61
C VAL A 1046 -5.46 4.50 -27.69
N ARG A 1047 -4.21 4.25 -27.28
CA ARG A 1047 -3.11 5.20 -27.38
C ARG A 1047 -2.80 5.50 -28.85
N LEU A 1048 -2.88 6.77 -29.24
CA LEU A 1048 -2.20 7.24 -30.44
C LEU A 1048 -0.70 7.35 -30.10
N ARG A 1049 0.13 6.40 -30.54
CA ARG A 1049 1.57 6.68 -30.69
C ARG A 1049 1.81 7.69 -31.80
#